data_AF-A0A3P6H7P5-F1
#
_entry.id   AF-A0A3P6H7P5-F1
#
_cell.length_a   1.000
_cell.length_b   1.000
_cell.length_c   1.000
_cell.angle_alpha   90.00
_cell.angle_beta   90.00
_cell.angle_gamma   90.00
#
_symmetry.space_group_name_H-M   'P 1'
#
loop_
_entity.id
_entity.type
_entity.pdbx_description
1 polymer ?
#
loop_
_entity_poly.entity_id
_entity_poly.type
_entity_poly.pdbx_seq_one_letter_code
_entity_poly.pdbx_strand_id
1 'polypeptide(L)'
;MFFAILSGSLETVRVFLEEGASFDVADAVSEKISIMALHTRTQGERATHANIHQYALSRSSNGETPAHIAAKVNNLEIAEFVSTIGVDLNHVNNMGETALHVACRLENLNSVIALSAAGVNQNAVSGTGNMPLHFACANGDHQMAELLCEHGAALNVHNHELLSPLHLAAKSGGLELVRALLYHGADSIFPNGVGITADVTAYANGHTEIGKLIASISPDRFSRLRGQFEPLTNKPRIKLKLFGSSMSGKSALYGLIQAKAKVVLIATHADEVDCSRDGEGYLYHGGAARILQDCRRQFNEIPALRYKLDIQPELHVLDVNSPNSLEMKFLRSQLLKLRDQVLLELPTVAAITEVISNRLEEWNRSQFAPIMYWPEFIHLVQTQINPLCTEAVLREVVQFHQYTGDLIVLESEEDNDLIILNPSWVLVEAVGNLFSQDSIRHARVTGSFTSDDLHFLITESDINAVVSVLTALECCTVCPASETADDDSPRQSEQRKRSIQCFYENAVAGTAIETAHNEEAQLEIPRLNLVQDLDSADWGECGDDARRTGVQFRSPGAQLLHVFPRIQCRLRKAVTRIAEDEALEASELVQWLHGSKLSFNHGLINVYLTCDEVDEAIEVKLETHRSQTLTAFNCFHDTVALVRGALDQIVPQLPVS
;
A
#
# COMPACT_ATOMS: atom_id res chain seq x y z
N MET A 1 38.53 -9.95 -24.43
CA MET A 1 37.61 -8.88 -23.99
C MET A 1 36.18 -9.03 -24.54
N PHE A 2 35.91 -8.90 -25.85
CA PHE A 2 34.54 -9.01 -26.41
C PHE A 2 33.79 -10.31 -26.03
N PHE A 3 34.43 -11.47 -26.16
CA PHE A 3 33.84 -12.75 -25.76
C PHE A 3 33.60 -12.87 -24.24
N ALA A 4 34.41 -12.22 -23.41
CA ALA A 4 34.23 -12.22 -21.94
C ALA A 4 33.04 -11.36 -21.53
N ILE A 5 32.82 -10.26 -22.26
CA ILE A 5 31.64 -9.40 -22.11
C ILE A 5 30.39 -10.16 -22.57
N LEU A 6 30.43 -10.80 -23.76
CA LEU A 6 29.30 -11.62 -24.25
C LEU A 6 29.01 -12.85 -23.38
N SER A 7 30.02 -13.44 -22.73
CA SER A 7 29.84 -14.56 -21.81
C SER A 7 29.40 -14.13 -20.41
N GLY A 8 29.23 -12.82 -20.14
CA GLY A 8 28.77 -12.30 -18.86
C GLY A 8 29.76 -12.46 -17.70
N SER A 9 31.05 -12.74 -17.96
CA SER A 9 32.02 -13.05 -16.90
C SER A 9 32.83 -11.82 -16.50
N LEU A 10 32.39 -11.12 -15.44
CA LEU A 10 33.06 -9.93 -14.90
C LEU A 10 34.53 -10.19 -14.52
N GLU A 11 34.82 -11.35 -13.93
CA GLU A 11 36.17 -11.71 -13.50
C GLU A 11 37.13 -11.81 -14.70
N THR A 12 36.64 -12.42 -15.78
CA THR A 12 37.41 -12.54 -17.03
C THR A 12 37.61 -11.16 -17.68
N VAL A 13 36.62 -10.27 -17.59
CA VAL A 13 36.69 -8.88 -18.06
C VAL A 13 37.74 -8.09 -17.26
N ARG A 14 37.80 -8.25 -15.94
CA ARG A 14 38.78 -7.60 -15.06
C ARG A 14 40.21 -8.06 -15.35
N VAL A 15 40.42 -9.37 -15.41
CA VAL A 15 41.74 -9.96 -15.71
C VAL A 15 42.27 -9.50 -17.07
N PHE A 16 41.42 -9.43 -18.10
CA PHE A 16 41.86 -8.94 -19.41
C PHE A 16 42.22 -7.44 -19.43
N LEU A 17 41.59 -6.62 -18.60
CA LEU A 17 41.95 -5.21 -18.45
C LEU A 17 43.25 -5.04 -17.66
N GLU A 18 43.47 -5.85 -16.63
CA GLU A 18 44.70 -5.87 -15.83
C GLU A 18 45.92 -6.31 -16.67
N GLU A 19 45.73 -7.22 -17.62
CA GLU A 19 46.76 -7.68 -18.56
C GLU A 19 46.96 -6.73 -19.78
N GLY A 20 46.28 -5.58 -19.81
CA GLY A 20 46.51 -4.53 -20.82
C GLY A 20 45.91 -4.80 -22.20
N ALA A 21 44.85 -5.60 -22.30
CA ALA A 21 44.19 -5.87 -23.59
C ALA A 21 43.54 -4.60 -24.17
N SER A 22 43.94 -4.19 -25.38
CA SER A 22 43.31 -3.09 -26.13
C SER A 22 42.21 -3.60 -27.07
N PHE A 23 41.25 -2.72 -27.38
CA PHE A 23 40.30 -2.89 -28.49
C PHE A 23 40.80 -2.04 -29.66
N ASP A 24 41.44 -2.66 -30.65
CA ASP A 24 41.58 -2.06 -31.98
C ASP A 24 40.72 -2.87 -32.94
N VAL A 25 39.64 -2.26 -33.45
CA VAL A 25 38.78 -2.91 -34.44
C VAL A 25 38.32 -1.90 -35.47
N ALA A 26 39.02 -1.91 -36.61
CA ALA A 26 38.45 -1.54 -37.90
C ALA A 26 37.67 -2.74 -38.46
N ASP A 27 36.38 -2.51 -38.69
CA ASP A 27 35.39 -3.15 -39.59
C ASP A 27 35.59 -4.63 -39.93
N ALA A 28 34.79 -5.51 -39.31
CA ALA A 28 33.51 -6.07 -39.80
C ALA A 28 33.75 -7.16 -40.88
N VAL A 29 33.39 -8.43 -40.72
CA VAL A 29 32.21 -9.00 -40.07
C VAL A 29 32.56 -10.40 -39.55
N SER A 30 32.40 -10.57 -38.24
CA SER A 30 31.81 -11.75 -37.57
C SER A 30 32.08 -13.13 -38.19
N GLU A 31 33.11 -13.81 -37.67
CA GLU A 31 33.00 -15.16 -37.07
C GLU A 31 34.33 -15.95 -37.03
N LYS A 32 35.39 -15.54 -37.76
CA LYS A 32 36.57 -16.44 -37.89
C LYS A 32 37.97 -15.84 -37.88
N ILE A 33 38.15 -14.52 -37.77
CA ILE A 33 39.47 -13.89 -37.87
C ILE A 33 39.70 -12.92 -36.73
N SER A 34 40.30 -13.41 -35.66
CA SER A 34 41.23 -12.68 -34.77
C SER A 34 41.91 -13.60 -33.74
N ILE A 35 41.88 -14.91 -33.98
CA ILE A 35 42.80 -15.94 -33.44
C ILE A 35 44.28 -15.65 -33.86
N MET A 36 44.60 -14.44 -34.32
CA MET A 36 45.92 -14.05 -34.84
C MET A 36 46.65 -12.98 -34.02
N ALA A 37 46.17 -12.62 -32.83
CA ALA A 37 46.92 -11.78 -31.88
C ALA A 37 47.40 -12.56 -30.64
N LEU A 38 47.72 -13.85 -30.81
CA LEU A 38 48.25 -14.74 -29.77
C LEU A 38 49.78 -14.96 -29.88
N HIS A 39 50.53 -14.03 -30.47
CA HIS A 39 52.00 -14.12 -30.46
C HIS A 39 52.63 -12.74 -30.27
N THR A 40 52.78 -12.33 -29.01
CA THR A 40 54.08 -11.96 -28.44
C THR A 40 53.96 -11.86 -26.92
N ARG A 41 54.42 -12.92 -26.26
CA ARG A 41 54.93 -12.85 -24.89
C ARG A 41 56.17 -11.97 -24.88
N THR A 42 56.03 -10.67 -24.62
CA THR A 42 57.19 -9.82 -24.31
C THR A 42 56.80 -8.64 -23.40
N GLN A 43 57.30 -8.74 -22.17
CA GLN A 43 57.73 -7.65 -21.29
C GLN A 43 56.68 -6.71 -20.71
N GLY A 44 56.28 -7.07 -19.48
CA GLY A 44 56.13 -6.20 -18.32
C GLY A 44 56.03 -4.70 -18.54
N GLU A 45 54.79 -4.20 -18.48
CA GLU A 45 54.50 -2.90 -17.92
C GLU A 45 53.27 -3.03 -17.02
N ARG A 46 53.36 -2.47 -15.81
CA ARG A 46 52.22 -2.31 -14.90
C ARG A 46 51.07 -1.65 -15.68
N ALA A 47 49.86 -2.18 -15.59
CA ALA A 47 48.67 -1.49 -16.06
C ALA A 47 48.61 -0.09 -15.42
N THR A 48 48.93 0.92 -16.21
CA THR A 48 48.79 2.32 -15.81
C THR A 48 47.39 2.78 -16.19
N HIS A 49 46.89 3.83 -15.51
CA HIS A 49 45.63 4.51 -15.83
C HIS A 49 45.45 4.87 -17.33
N ALA A 50 46.52 4.84 -18.14
CA ALA A 50 46.50 5.08 -19.57
C ALA A 50 45.75 4.00 -20.39
N ASN A 51 45.85 2.71 -20.04
CA ASN A 51 45.23 1.62 -20.81
C ASN A 51 43.70 1.60 -20.66
N ILE A 52 43.22 1.89 -19.44
CA ILE A 52 41.79 2.03 -19.13
C ILE A 52 41.21 3.24 -19.88
N HIS A 53 41.96 4.33 -19.97
CA HIS A 53 41.55 5.53 -20.72
C HIS A 53 41.51 5.28 -22.24
N GLN A 54 42.42 4.48 -22.79
CA GLN A 54 42.40 4.09 -24.21
C GLN A 54 41.19 3.17 -24.52
N TYR A 55 40.85 2.27 -23.61
CA TYR A 55 39.64 1.44 -23.70
C TYR A 55 38.36 2.28 -23.72
N ALA A 56 38.25 3.28 -22.83
CA ALA A 56 37.09 4.16 -22.76
C ALA A 56 36.84 4.96 -24.05
N LEU A 57 37.87 5.16 -24.88
CA LEU A 57 37.81 5.89 -26.15
C LEU A 57 37.66 5.00 -27.39
N SER A 58 37.70 3.66 -27.22
CA SER A 58 37.61 2.71 -28.33
C SER A 58 36.20 2.66 -28.95
N ARG A 59 36.13 2.45 -30.27
CA ARG A 59 34.87 2.38 -31.03
C ARG A 59 34.89 1.20 -31.99
N SER A 60 33.75 0.55 -32.16
CA SER A 60 33.55 -0.47 -33.20
C SER A 60 33.31 0.16 -34.57
N SER A 61 33.25 -0.68 -35.60
CA SER A 61 32.85 -0.33 -36.97
C SER A 61 31.49 0.37 -37.06
N ASN A 62 30.60 0.04 -36.13
CA ASN A 62 29.26 0.60 -36.06
C ASN A 62 29.22 1.85 -35.16
N GLY A 63 30.38 2.39 -34.77
CA GLY A 63 30.49 3.52 -33.85
C GLY A 63 30.19 3.16 -32.39
N GLU A 64 30.15 1.86 -32.04
CA GLU A 64 29.73 1.42 -30.70
C GLU A 64 30.90 1.53 -29.70
N THR A 65 30.66 2.19 -28.58
CA THR A 65 31.57 2.23 -27.42
C THR A 65 31.40 0.99 -26.55
N PRO A 66 32.30 0.73 -25.58
CA PRO A 66 32.12 -0.31 -24.58
C PRO A 66 30.77 -0.27 -23.86
N ALA A 67 30.20 0.92 -23.64
CA ALA A 67 28.87 1.08 -23.03
C ALA A 67 27.75 0.48 -23.90
N HIS A 68 27.84 0.62 -25.23
CA HIS A 68 26.88 -0.01 -26.14
C HIS A 68 26.98 -1.53 -26.13
N ILE A 69 28.20 -2.07 -26.01
CA ILE A 69 28.39 -3.52 -25.92
C ILE A 69 27.86 -4.05 -24.60
N ALA A 70 28.14 -3.38 -23.48
CA ALA A 70 27.59 -3.73 -22.17
C ALA A 70 26.05 -3.70 -22.16
N ALA A 71 25.45 -2.69 -22.81
CA ALA A 71 24.00 -2.57 -22.96
C ALA A 71 23.34 -3.75 -23.69
N LYS A 72 24.09 -4.50 -24.52
CA LYS A 72 23.58 -5.69 -25.24
C LYS A 72 23.56 -6.95 -24.39
N VAL A 73 24.32 -7.01 -23.30
CA VAL A 73 24.56 -8.23 -22.52
C VAL A 73 23.53 -8.45 -21.41
N ASN A 74 22.75 -7.43 -21.04
CA ASN A 74 21.76 -7.48 -19.96
C ASN A 74 22.33 -7.92 -18.58
N ASN A 75 23.59 -7.58 -18.32
CA ASN A 75 24.28 -7.91 -17.07
C ASN A 75 24.53 -6.62 -16.28
N LEU A 76 23.90 -6.53 -15.10
CA LEU A 76 23.95 -5.36 -14.22
C LEU A 76 25.40 -5.02 -13.83
N GLU A 77 26.17 -6.02 -13.39
CA GLU A 77 27.54 -5.82 -12.90
C GLU A 77 28.47 -5.31 -14.01
N ILE A 78 28.30 -5.81 -15.24
CA ILE A 78 29.09 -5.34 -16.39
C ILE A 78 28.70 -3.90 -16.75
N ALA A 79 27.40 -3.57 -16.73
CA ALA A 79 26.92 -2.22 -17.03
C ALA A 79 27.34 -1.19 -15.96
N GLU A 80 27.29 -1.55 -14.68
CA GLU A 80 27.82 -0.74 -13.57
C GLU A 80 29.32 -0.54 -13.70
N PHE A 81 30.07 -1.63 -13.96
CA PHE A 81 31.52 -1.56 -14.13
C PHE A 81 31.90 -0.63 -15.28
N VAL A 82 31.28 -0.75 -16.45
CA VAL A 82 31.55 0.16 -17.58
C VAL A 82 31.23 1.61 -17.26
N SER A 83 30.22 1.87 -16.42
CA SER A 83 29.86 3.22 -15.96
C SER A 83 30.92 3.84 -15.04
N THR A 84 31.75 3.03 -14.37
CA THR A 84 32.84 3.53 -13.51
C THR A 84 34.13 3.87 -14.25
N ILE A 85 34.27 3.45 -15.51
CA ILE A 85 35.54 3.48 -16.27
C ILE A 85 35.74 4.79 -17.06
N GLY A 86 34.89 5.81 -16.85
CA GLY A 86 35.01 7.10 -17.54
C GLY A 86 34.66 7.05 -19.02
N VAL A 87 33.87 6.06 -19.45
CA VAL A 87 33.31 5.95 -20.81
C VAL A 87 32.25 7.04 -21.00
N ASP A 88 32.21 7.66 -22.19
CA ASP A 88 31.10 8.55 -22.57
C ASP A 88 29.83 7.71 -22.80
N LEU A 89 28.96 7.67 -21.79
CA LEU A 89 27.71 6.92 -21.81
C LEU A 89 26.65 7.54 -22.74
N ASN A 90 26.81 8.81 -23.11
CA ASN A 90 25.91 9.52 -24.02
C ASN A 90 26.43 9.52 -25.47
N HIS A 91 27.57 8.88 -25.74
CA HIS A 91 28.05 8.70 -27.10
C HIS A 91 27.00 7.97 -27.94
N VAL A 92 26.89 8.36 -29.21
CA VAL A 92 25.96 7.74 -30.16
C VAL A 92 26.71 6.86 -31.16
N ASN A 93 26.14 5.71 -31.48
CA ASN A 93 26.63 4.85 -32.55
C ASN A 93 26.25 5.40 -33.95
N ASN A 94 26.57 4.67 -35.02
CA ASN A 94 26.27 5.09 -36.40
C ASN A 94 24.76 5.20 -36.71
N MET A 95 23.88 4.66 -35.87
CA MET A 95 22.43 4.81 -35.96
C MET A 95 21.91 6.01 -35.14
N GLY A 96 22.81 6.78 -34.52
CA GLY A 96 22.46 7.85 -33.59
C GLY A 96 21.99 7.32 -32.23
N GLU A 97 22.10 6.02 -31.95
CA GLU A 97 21.63 5.42 -30.69
C GLU A 97 22.71 5.54 -29.61
N THR A 98 22.31 5.92 -28.40
CA THR A 98 23.15 5.80 -27.19
C THR A 98 23.10 4.38 -26.63
N ALA A 99 23.96 4.07 -25.65
CA ALA A 99 23.90 2.79 -24.93
C ALA A 99 22.52 2.54 -24.29
N LEU A 100 21.86 3.58 -23.79
CA LEU A 100 20.51 3.48 -23.22
C LEU A 100 19.46 3.13 -24.29
N HIS A 101 19.54 3.71 -25.50
CA HIS A 101 18.66 3.31 -26.61
C HIS A 101 18.84 1.84 -26.97
N VAL A 102 20.09 1.36 -27.06
CA VAL A 102 20.39 -0.04 -27.35
C VAL A 102 19.82 -0.95 -26.27
N ALA A 103 19.96 -0.59 -24.99
CA ALA A 103 19.38 -1.35 -23.88
C ALA A 103 17.84 -1.40 -23.97
N CYS A 104 17.18 -0.27 -24.27
CA CYS A 104 15.73 -0.21 -24.36
C CYS A 104 15.18 -0.97 -25.59
N ARG A 105 15.84 -0.83 -26.74
CA ARG A 105 15.46 -1.53 -27.97
C ARG A 105 15.61 -3.05 -27.85
N LEU A 106 16.53 -3.53 -27.02
CA LEU A 106 16.76 -4.95 -26.76
C LEU A 106 16.06 -5.48 -25.50
N GLU A 107 15.22 -4.67 -24.84
CA GLU A 107 14.48 -5.06 -23.63
C GLU A 107 15.38 -5.50 -22.45
N ASN A 108 16.59 -4.93 -22.39
CA ASN A 108 17.60 -5.29 -21.39
C ASN A 108 17.46 -4.44 -20.11
N LEU A 109 16.46 -4.75 -19.29
CA LEU A 109 16.10 -3.99 -18.08
C LEU A 109 17.28 -3.75 -17.11
N ASN A 110 18.12 -4.75 -16.86
CA ASN A 110 19.28 -4.60 -15.96
C ASN A 110 20.27 -3.55 -16.46
N SER A 111 20.48 -3.50 -17.78
CA SER A 111 21.31 -2.47 -18.39
C SER A 111 20.66 -1.09 -18.33
N VAL A 112 19.33 -0.99 -18.47
CA VAL A 112 18.59 0.27 -18.31
C VAL A 112 18.71 0.79 -16.87
N ILE A 113 18.61 -0.08 -15.86
CA ILE A 113 18.79 0.27 -14.43
C ILE A 113 20.18 0.86 -14.20
N ALA A 114 21.24 0.13 -14.56
CA ALA A 114 22.61 0.59 -14.35
C ALA A 114 22.91 1.92 -15.07
N LEU A 115 22.52 2.03 -16.35
CA LEU A 115 22.77 3.24 -17.13
C LEU A 115 21.97 4.44 -16.61
N SER A 116 20.71 4.23 -16.21
CA SER A 116 19.88 5.31 -15.65
C SER A 116 20.41 5.82 -14.31
N ALA A 117 20.88 4.92 -13.45
CA ALA A 117 21.55 5.26 -12.19
C ALA A 117 22.86 6.05 -12.41
N ALA A 118 23.56 5.81 -13.52
CA ALA A 118 24.77 6.54 -13.91
C ALA A 118 24.50 7.96 -14.44
N GLY A 119 23.24 8.41 -14.53
CA GLY A 119 22.87 9.77 -14.90
C GLY A 119 22.98 10.08 -16.39
N VAL A 120 22.75 9.09 -17.26
CA VAL A 120 22.69 9.28 -18.72
C VAL A 120 21.54 10.19 -19.14
N ASN A 121 21.64 10.79 -20.33
CA ASN A 121 20.58 11.60 -20.90
C ASN A 121 19.40 10.70 -21.34
N GLN A 122 18.35 10.68 -20.51
CA GLN A 122 17.10 9.95 -20.75
C GLN A 122 16.32 10.43 -21.98
N ASN A 123 16.61 11.64 -22.44
CA ASN A 123 15.93 12.31 -23.55
C ASN A 123 16.82 12.46 -24.79
N ALA A 124 17.89 11.65 -24.89
CA ALA A 124 18.67 11.56 -26.10
C ALA A 124 17.76 11.11 -27.27
N VAL A 125 18.03 11.62 -28.47
CA VAL A 125 17.21 11.34 -29.66
C VAL A 125 18.05 10.54 -30.64
N SER A 126 17.56 9.36 -31.04
CA SER A 126 18.23 8.50 -32.01
C SER A 126 18.14 9.05 -33.45
N GLY A 127 18.85 8.44 -34.40
CA GLY A 127 18.76 8.81 -35.82
C GLY A 127 17.36 8.64 -36.42
N THR A 128 16.50 7.84 -35.80
CA THR A 128 15.08 7.67 -36.17
C THR A 128 14.15 8.59 -35.39
N GLY A 129 14.68 9.55 -34.63
CA GLY A 129 13.90 10.49 -33.83
C GLY A 129 13.33 9.88 -32.56
N ASN A 130 13.68 8.63 -32.23
CA ASN A 130 13.15 7.95 -31.05
C ASN A 130 14.00 8.29 -29.82
N MET A 131 13.34 8.61 -28.71
CA MET A 131 13.95 8.59 -27.37
C MET A 131 13.94 7.16 -26.80
N PRO A 132 14.75 6.84 -25.76
CA PRO A 132 14.71 5.54 -25.09
C PRO A 132 13.29 5.09 -24.70
N LEU A 133 12.47 6.03 -24.20
CA LEU A 133 11.07 5.76 -23.84
C LEU A 133 10.21 5.34 -25.03
N HIS A 134 10.47 5.83 -26.24
CA HIS A 134 9.74 5.39 -27.43
C HIS A 134 9.98 3.90 -27.72
N PHE A 135 11.21 3.40 -27.52
CA PHE A 135 11.51 1.97 -27.71
C PHE A 135 10.79 1.11 -26.66
N ALA A 136 10.83 1.50 -25.38
CA ALA A 136 10.10 0.80 -24.33
C ALA A 136 8.58 0.75 -24.63
N CYS A 137 8.02 1.87 -25.09
CA CYS A 137 6.59 1.96 -25.40
C CYS A 137 6.20 1.15 -26.65
N ALA A 138 7.06 1.13 -27.68
CA ALA A 138 6.86 0.33 -28.88
C ALA A 138 6.90 -1.17 -28.59
N ASN A 139 7.74 -1.60 -27.65
CA ASN A 139 7.85 -2.99 -27.22
C ASN A 139 6.73 -3.41 -26.24
N GLY A 140 6.00 -2.45 -25.66
CA GLY A 140 4.96 -2.75 -24.66
C GLY A 140 5.52 -3.01 -23.26
N ASP A 141 6.79 -2.65 -23.00
CA ASP A 141 7.46 -2.93 -21.73
C ASP A 141 7.15 -1.85 -20.68
N HIS A 142 6.18 -2.15 -19.82
CA HIS A 142 5.72 -1.24 -18.77
C HIS A 142 6.77 -0.96 -17.70
N GLN A 143 7.53 -1.96 -17.25
CA GLN A 143 8.53 -1.80 -16.18
C GLN A 143 9.67 -0.90 -16.65
N MET A 144 10.10 -1.10 -17.89
CA MET A 144 11.13 -0.26 -18.49
C MET A 144 10.64 1.17 -18.71
N ALA A 145 9.39 1.34 -19.19
CA ALA A 145 8.82 2.67 -19.38
C ALA A 145 8.67 3.43 -18.05
N GLU A 146 8.19 2.77 -17.00
CA GLU A 146 8.07 3.34 -15.65
C GLU A 146 9.42 3.81 -15.11
N LEU A 147 10.44 2.95 -15.18
CA LEU A 147 11.81 3.29 -14.77
C LEU A 147 12.36 4.52 -15.53
N LEU A 148 12.13 4.61 -16.84
CA LEU A 148 12.54 5.76 -17.65
C LEU A 148 11.78 7.03 -17.26
N CYS A 149 10.47 6.92 -16.95
CA CYS A 149 9.65 8.04 -16.49
C CYS A 149 10.13 8.58 -15.13
N GLU A 150 10.46 7.70 -14.18
CA GLU A 150 11.03 8.07 -12.88
C GLU A 150 12.34 8.85 -13.01
N HIS A 151 13.14 8.54 -14.04
CA HIS A 151 14.40 9.23 -14.33
C HIS A 151 14.24 10.48 -15.22
N GLY A 152 13.00 10.92 -15.49
CA GLY A 152 12.71 12.19 -16.16
C GLY A 152 12.64 12.11 -17.69
N ALA A 153 12.22 10.97 -18.25
CA ALA A 153 11.91 10.86 -19.66
C ALA A 153 10.74 11.78 -20.07
N ALA A 154 10.87 12.42 -21.23
CA ALA A 154 9.86 13.32 -21.77
C ALA A 154 8.70 12.53 -22.40
N LEU A 155 7.47 12.88 -22.02
CA LEU A 155 6.26 12.10 -22.36
C LEU A 155 5.50 12.63 -23.58
N ASN A 156 5.62 13.93 -23.86
CA ASN A 156 4.85 14.64 -24.89
C ASN A 156 5.75 15.13 -26.03
N VAL A 157 6.49 14.20 -26.64
CA VAL A 157 7.43 14.45 -27.73
C VAL A 157 7.11 13.51 -28.89
N HIS A 158 7.27 13.97 -30.12
CA HIS A 158 7.11 13.14 -31.31
C HIS A 158 8.43 12.55 -31.78
N ASN A 159 8.41 11.29 -32.21
CA ASN A 159 9.47 10.71 -33.03
C ASN A 159 9.32 11.12 -34.52
N HIS A 160 10.20 10.63 -35.40
CA HIS A 160 10.10 10.92 -36.84
C HIS A 160 8.88 10.26 -37.51
N GLU A 161 8.25 9.26 -36.89
CA GLU A 161 6.95 8.72 -37.31
C GLU A 161 5.78 9.59 -36.85
N LEU A 162 6.08 10.75 -36.25
CA LEU A 162 5.13 11.69 -35.69
C LEU A 162 4.32 11.15 -34.51
N LEU A 163 4.76 10.04 -33.89
CA LEU A 163 4.09 9.39 -32.76
C LEU A 163 4.74 9.80 -31.45
N SER A 164 3.93 9.96 -30.39
CA SER A 164 4.42 10.12 -29.03
C SER A 164 4.55 8.77 -28.30
N PRO A 165 5.25 8.71 -27.15
CA PRO A 165 5.28 7.50 -26.31
C PRO A 165 3.89 6.93 -26.02
N LEU A 166 2.90 7.79 -25.71
CA LEU A 166 1.52 7.36 -25.45
C LEU A 166 0.84 6.76 -26.70
N HIS A 167 1.15 7.25 -27.91
CA HIS A 167 0.64 6.64 -29.15
C HIS A 167 1.25 5.26 -29.39
N LEU A 168 2.54 5.09 -29.11
CA LEU A 168 3.21 3.79 -29.25
C LEU A 168 2.67 2.79 -28.23
N ALA A 169 2.43 3.21 -26.99
CA ALA A 169 1.79 2.39 -25.95
C ALA A 169 0.33 2.02 -26.32
N ALA A 170 -0.43 2.97 -26.84
CA ALA A 170 -1.79 2.74 -27.33
C ALA A 170 -1.81 1.78 -28.53
N LYS A 171 -0.79 1.81 -29.39
CA LYS A 171 -0.63 0.90 -30.54
C LYS A 171 -0.20 -0.50 -30.10
N SER A 172 0.70 -0.62 -29.12
CA SER A 172 1.20 -1.91 -28.62
C SER A 172 0.17 -2.69 -27.81
N GLY A 173 -0.81 -2.01 -27.21
CA GLY A 173 -1.91 -2.65 -26.48
C GLY A 173 -1.60 -2.95 -25.01
N GLY A 174 -0.52 -2.38 -24.47
CA GLY A 174 -0.16 -2.54 -23.06
C GLY A 174 -1.00 -1.64 -22.15
N LEU A 175 -2.03 -2.17 -21.51
CA LEU A 175 -2.89 -1.39 -20.59
C LEU A 175 -2.08 -0.79 -19.43
N GLU A 176 -1.23 -1.58 -18.79
CA GLU A 176 -0.39 -1.13 -17.67
C GLU A 176 0.65 -0.10 -18.11
N LEU A 177 1.22 -0.25 -19.31
CA LEU A 177 2.11 0.75 -19.90
C LEU A 177 1.38 2.08 -20.10
N VAL A 178 0.14 2.06 -20.62
CA VAL A 178 -0.68 3.27 -20.79
C VAL A 178 -1.02 3.89 -19.43
N ARG A 179 -1.35 3.09 -18.41
CA ARG A 179 -1.57 3.58 -17.04
C ARG A 179 -0.32 4.26 -16.49
N ALA A 180 0.85 3.65 -16.63
CA ALA A 180 2.12 4.20 -16.15
C ALA A 180 2.44 5.55 -16.83
N LEU A 181 2.32 5.62 -18.17
CA LEU A 181 2.55 6.87 -18.90
C LEU A 181 1.58 7.99 -18.46
N LEU A 182 0.30 7.66 -18.32
CA LEU A 182 -0.71 8.61 -17.85
C LEU A 182 -0.40 9.05 -16.41
N TYR A 183 -0.07 8.12 -15.51
CA TYR A 183 0.32 8.41 -14.13
C TYR A 183 1.49 9.41 -14.06
N HIS A 184 2.50 9.24 -14.91
CA HIS A 184 3.65 10.15 -14.97
C HIS A 184 3.39 11.48 -15.70
N GLY A 185 2.20 11.70 -16.24
CA GLY A 185 1.79 12.98 -16.83
C GLY A 185 1.84 13.05 -18.35
N ALA A 186 1.74 11.92 -19.05
CA ALA A 186 1.49 11.93 -20.49
C ALA A 186 0.12 12.58 -20.76
N ASP A 187 0.09 13.52 -21.70
CA ASP A 187 -1.13 14.24 -22.03
C ASP A 187 -2.03 13.38 -22.92
N SER A 188 -3.21 13.01 -22.38
CA SER A 188 -4.19 12.14 -23.05
C SER A 188 -4.75 12.74 -24.34
N ILE A 189 -4.73 14.07 -24.47
CA ILE A 189 -5.22 14.79 -25.65
C ILE A 189 -4.09 15.27 -26.57
N PHE A 190 -2.83 14.93 -26.28
CA PHE A 190 -1.69 15.30 -27.13
C PHE A 190 -1.80 14.59 -28.47
N PRO A 191 -1.98 15.30 -29.60
CA PRO A 191 -2.12 14.67 -30.89
C PRO A 191 -0.76 14.26 -31.46
N ASN A 192 -0.74 13.19 -32.24
CA ASN A 192 0.38 12.88 -33.13
C ASN A 192 0.52 13.99 -34.21
N GLY A 193 1.60 13.98 -34.99
CA GLY A 193 1.83 15.02 -36.01
C GLY A 193 0.84 15.04 -37.19
N VAL A 194 -0.14 14.12 -37.22
CA VAL A 194 -1.26 14.11 -38.17
C VAL A 194 -2.56 14.62 -37.52
N GLY A 195 -2.56 14.93 -36.22
CA GLY A 195 -3.73 15.42 -35.50
C GLY A 195 -4.60 14.33 -34.86
N ILE A 196 -4.13 13.08 -34.80
CA ILE A 196 -4.84 11.95 -34.20
C ILE A 196 -4.34 11.77 -32.76
N THR A 197 -5.25 11.56 -31.80
CA THR A 197 -4.95 11.32 -30.39
C THR A 197 -4.72 9.82 -30.10
N ALA A 198 -4.13 9.52 -28.94
CA ALA A 198 -3.72 8.16 -28.58
C ALA A 198 -4.91 7.20 -28.35
N ASP A 199 -6.06 7.70 -27.88
CA ASP A 199 -7.31 6.94 -27.76
C ASP A 199 -7.81 6.44 -29.11
N VAL A 200 -7.83 7.30 -30.13
CA VAL A 200 -8.19 6.95 -31.51
C VAL A 200 -7.21 5.92 -32.08
N THR A 201 -5.93 6.04 -31.73
CA THR A 201 -4.91 5.06 -32.10
C THR A 201 -5.17 3.70 -31.44
N ALA A 202 -5.56 3.66 -30.16
CA ALA A 202 -5.96 2.43 -29.48
C ALA A 202 -7.18 1.79 -30.14
N TYR A 203 -8.23 2.58 -30.43
CA TYR A 203 -9.43 2.09 -31.11
C TYR A 203 -9.13 1.53 -32.51
N ALA A 204 -8.27 2.21 -33.29
CA ALA A 204 -7.89 1.76 -34.62
C ALA A 204 -7.12 0.42 -34.61
N ASN A 205 -6.44 0.09 -33.51
CA ASN A 205 -5.72 -1.18 -33.32
C ASN A 205 -6.55 -2.23 -32.56
N GLY A 206 -7.83 -1.95 -32.24
CA GLY A 206 -8.73 -2.89 -31.57
C GLY A 206 -8.65 -2.89 -30.03
N HIS A 207 -7.86 -2.00 -29.43
CA HIS A 207 -7.65 -1.92 -27.99
C HIS A 207 -8.73 -1.05 -27.31
N THR A 208 -9.97 -1.56 -27.28
CA THR A 208 -11.14 -0.78 -26.84
C THR A 208 -11.05 -0.28 -25.40
N GLU A 209 -10.53 -1.10 -24.48
CA GLU A 209 -10.41 -0.72 -23.07
C GLU A 209 -9.35 0.37 -22.85
N ILE A 210 -8.27 0.34 -23.64
CA ILE A 210 -7.24 1.39 -23.63
C ILE A 210 -7.80 2.69 -24.21
N GLY A 211 -8.52 2.62 -25.33
CA GLY A 211 -9.18 3.80 -25.91
C GLY A 211 -10.15 4.44 -24.92
N LYS A 212 -10.97 3.63 -24.23
CA LYS A 212 -11.88 4.11 -23.18
C LYS A 212 -11.13 4.75 -22.01
N LEU A 213 -10.05 4.12 -21.55
CA LEU A 213 -9.23 4.63 -20.44
C LEU A 213 -8.67 6.02 -20.79
N ILE A 214 -8.00 6.16 -21.94
CA ILE A 214 -7.41 7.43 -22.38
C ILE A 214 -8.50 8.49 -22.55
N ALA A 215 -9.63 8.14 -23.19
CA ALA A 215 -10.75 9.07 -23.40
C ALA A 215 -11.46 9.49 -22.09
N SER A 216 -11.47 8.63 -21.07
CA SER A 216 -12.10 8.91 -19.77
C SER A 216 -11.30 9.92 -18.93
N ILE A 217 -10.01 10.07 -19.22
CA ILE A 217 -9.09 10.96 -18.51
C ILE A 217 -9.07 12.31 -19.24
N SER A 218 -10.03 13.17 -18.91
CA SER A 218 -10.04 14.58 -19.34
C SER A 218 -8.94 15.39 -18.64
N PRO A 219 -8.34 16.42 -19.26
CA PRO A 219 -7.27 17.24 -18.67
C PRO A 219 -7.66 17.89 -17.32
N ASP A 220 -8.94 18.18 -17.11
CA ASP A 220 -9.49 18.70 -15.84
C ASP A 220 -9.55 17.66 -14.71
N ARG A 221 -9.69 16.38 -15.06
CA ARG A 221 -9.71 15.26 -14.10
C ARG A 221 -8.29 14.84 -13.76
N PHE A 222 -7.40 14.89 -14.75
CA PHE A 222 -5.97 14.65 -14.58
C PHE A 222 -5.27 15.73 -13.75
N SER A 223 -5.62 17.01 -13.91
CA SER A 223 -5.08 18.09 -13.06
C SER A 223 -5.51 17.96 -11.59
N ARG A 224 -6.70 17.42 -11.30
CA ARG A 224 -7.14 17.09 -9.92
C ARG A 224 -6.43 15.87 -9.36
N LEU A 225 -6.28 14.79 -10.14
CA LEU A 225 -5.50 13.61 -9.76
C LEU A 225 -4.03 13.98 -9.53
N ARG A 226 -3.42 14.73 -10.44
CA ARG A 226 -2.05 15.24 -10.31
C ARG A 226 -1.90 16.23 -9.14
N GLY A 227 -2.92 17.03 -8.81
CA GLY A 227 -2.92 17.90 -7.64
C GLY A 227 -3.03 17.14 -6.31
N GLN A 228 -3.62 15.95 -6.33
CA GLN A 228 -3.65 15.03 -5.17
C GLN A 228 -2.33 14.27 -5.00
N PHE A 229 -1.55 14.10 -6.06
CA PHE A 229 -0.28 13.38 -6.07
C PHE A 229 0.93 14.24 -6.45
N GLU A 230 0.79 15.57 -6.41
CA GLU A 230 1.91 16.49 -6.70
C GLU A 230 2.96 16.25 -5.62
N PRO A 231 4.17 15.77 -5.95
CA PRO A 231 5.24 15.71 -4.97
C PRO A 231 5.48 17.14 -4.54
N LEU A 232 5.42 17.39 -3.23
CA LEU A 232 5.76 18.67 -2.60
C LEU A 232 6.83 19.37 -3.43
N THR A 233 6.47 20.50 -4.05
CA THR A 233 7.33 21.28 -4.98
C THR A 233 8.64 21.75 -4.32
N ASN A 234 8.77 21.56 -3.02
CA ASN A 234 10.06 21.44 -2.37
C ASN A 234 10.44 19.96 -2.28
N LYS A 235 11.45 19.55 -3.08
CA LYS A 235 12.38 18.47 -2.67
C LYS A 235 12.55 18.60 -1.15
N PRO A 236 12.47 17.53 -0.35
CA PRO A 236 12.63 17.64 1.09
C PRO A 236 14.00 18.25 1.35
N ARG A 237 14.04 19.57 1.53
CA ARG A 237 15.10 20.23 2.26
C ARG A 237 14.84 19.74 3.66
N ILE A 238 15.61 18.75 4.09
CA ILE A 238 15.75 18.42 5.49
C ILE A 238 16.27 19.71 6.14
N LYS A 239 15.36 20.59 6.52
CA LYS A 239 15.61 21.57 7.56
C LYS A 239 15.60 20.76 8.83
N LEU A 240 16.80 20.45 9.30
CA LEU A 240 17.05 20.05 10.68
C LEU A 240 16.48 21.15 11.58
N LYS A 241 15.19 21.03 11.92
CA LYS A 241 14.59 21.80 12.99
C LYS A 241 15.00 21.07 14.26
N LEU A 242 16.05 21.58 14.90
CA LEU A 242 16.33 21.28 16.30
C LEU A 242 15.07 21.65 17.10
N PHE A 243 14.23 20.67 17.40
CA PHE A 243 13.19 20.83 18.40
C PHE A 243 13.85 20.87 19.77
N GLY A 244 14.28 22.07 20.14
CA GLY A 244 14.48 22.49 21.51
C GLY A 244 13.37 23.47 21.88
N SER A 245 12.69 23.18 22.98
CA SER A 245 11.79 24.04 23.75
C SER A 245 10.44 24.43 23.13
N SER A 246 9.43 23.59 23.40
CA SER A 246 8.21 24.09 24.03
C SER A 246 7.89 23.20 25.24
N MET A 247 7.71 23.87 26.37
CA MET A 247 7.56 23.27 27.70
C MET A 247 6.13 22.76 27.92
N SER A 248 5.88 21.46 27.75
CA SER A 248 4.83 20.75 28.48
C SER A 248 4.93 19.24 28.24
N GLY A 249 5.06 18.44 29.30
CA GLY A 249 4.99 16.98 29.22
C GLY A 249 6.28 16.25 29.62
N LYS A 250 6.75 16.46 30.85
CA LYS A 250 7.98 15.83 31.38
C LYS A 250 7.85 14.36 31.82
N SER A 251 6.71 13.69 31.61
CA SER A 251 6.48 12.35 32.17
C SER A 251 6.47 11.19 31.15
N ALA A 252 6.32 11.43 29.85
CA ALA A 252 6.24 10.34 28.87
C ALA A 252 7.60 9.94 28.25
N LEU A 253 8.61 10.81 28.33
CA LEU A 253 9.89 10.63 27.63
C LEU A 253 10.88 9.66 28.30
N TYR A 254 10.58 9.15 29.50
CA TYR A 254 11.51 8.28 30.24
C TYR A 254 11.59 6.85 29.69
N GLY A 255 10.57 6.37 28.97
CA GLY A 255 10.59 5.06 28.29
C GLY A 255 11.05 5.08 26.83
N LEU A 256 11.20 6.27 26.25
CA LEU A 256 11.13 6.50 24.80
C LEU A 256 12.46 6.36 24.04
N ILE A 257 13.58 6.01 24.70
CA ILE A 257 14.90 6.05 24.04
C ILE A 257 15.81 4.91 24.52
N GLN A 258 15.58 3.70 23.97
CA GLN A 258 16.52 2.56 24.04
C GLN A 258 17.17 2.18 22.69
N ALA A 259 16.95 2.96 21.62
CA ALA A 259 17.68 2.78 20.37
C ALA A 259 19.01 3.57 20.38
N LYS A 260 20.15 2.87 20.37
CA LYS A 260 21.44 3.40 19.88
C LYS A 260 21.39 3.33 18.35
N ALA A 261 21.91 4.26 17.54
CA ALA A 261 22.93 5.28 17.72
C ALA A 261 22.60 6.52 16.87
N LYS A 262 23.20 7.68 17.17
CA LYS A 262 23.25 8.81 16.22
C LYS A 262 24.64 9.46 16.26
N VAL A 263 25.45 9.15 15.26
CA VAL A 263 26.80 9.72 15.10
C VAL A 263 26.67 11.21 14.75
N VAL A 264 27.33 12.10 15.50
CA VAL A 264 27.40 13.53 15.16
C VAL A 264 28.71 13.80 14.41
N LEU A 265 28.57 14.21 13.17
CA LEU A 265 29.68 14.58 12.31
C LEU A 265 29.83 16.11 12.35
N ILE A 266 30.96 16.58 12.88
CA ILE A 266 31.23 18.01 13.07
C ILE A 266 32.06 18.48 11.89
N ALA A 267 31.49 19.38 11.10
CA ALA A 267 32.18 20.06 10.03
C ALA A 267 32.21 21.56 10.31
N THR A 268 33.35 22.19 10.06
CA THR A 268 33.52 23.64 10.22
C THR A 268 33.92 24.27 8.90
N HIS A 269 33.41 25.47 8.64
CA HIS A 269 33.60 26.21 7.41
C HIS A 269 35.01 26.82 7.37
N ALA A 270 35.76 26.57 6.29
CA ALA A 270 37.14 27.03 6.17
C ALA A 270 37.27 28.57 6.16
N ASP A 271 36.24 29.24 5.63
CA ASP A 271 36.09 30.70 5.58
C ASP A 271 35.79 31.33 6.95
N GLU A 272 35.23 30.58 7.90
CA GLU A 272 35.02 31.05 9.28
C GLU A 272 36.23 30.80 10.19
N VAL A 273 37.13 29.88 9.83
CA VAL A 273 38.14 29.31 10.74
C VAL A 273 39.59 29.61 10.32
N ASP A 274 39.81 30.42 9.29
CA ASP A 274 41.14 30.92 8.85
C ASP A 274 42.17 29.78 8.67
N CYS A 275 41.82 28.82 7.81
CA CYS A 275 42.52 27.54 7.66
C CYS A 275 43.68 27.58 6.66
N SER A 276 44.74 26.79 6.93
CA SER A 276 45.89 26.61 6.02
C SER A 276 45.78 25.29 5.26
N ARG A 277 46.40 25.16 4.08
CA ARG A 277 46.50 23.88 3.38
C ARG A 277 47.76 23.13 3.80
N ASP A 278 47.63 21.83 4.03
CA ASP A 278 48.78 20.95 4.27
C ASP A 278 49.52 20.62 2.96
N GLY A 279 50.61 19.85 3.07
CA GLY A 279 51.45 19.46 1.93
C GLY A 279 50.75 18.57 0.90
N GLU A 280 49.59 17.99 1.24
CA GLU A 280 48.76 17.18 0.33
C GLU A 280 47.54 17.95 -0.21
N GLY A 281 47.40 19.23 0.18
CA GLY A 281 46.39 20.14 -0.31
C GLY A 281 45.09 20.18 0.50
N TYR A 282 45.00 19.45 1.62
CA TYR A 282 43.84 19.43 2.51
C TYR A 282 43.82 20.66 3.42
N LEU A 283 42.63 21.19 3.66
CA LEU A 283 42.40 22.24 4.66
C LEU A 283 42.62 21.70 6.08
N TYR A 284 43.52 22.34 6.81
CA TYR A 284 43.88 22.03 8.18
C TYR A 284 43.85 23.29 9.06
N HIS A 285 43.37 23.13 10.29
CA HIS A 285 43.40 24.17 11.31
C HIS A 285 44.11 23.66 12.57
N GLY A 286 45.13 24.38 13.04
CA GLY A 286 45.92 24.00 14.22
C GLY A 286 45.11 23.89 15.52
N GLY A 287 43.96 24.58 15.61
CA GLY A 287 43.02 24.49 16.74
C GLY A 287 41.93 23.43 16.60
N ALA A 288 41.90 22.63 15.52
CA ALA A 288 40.87 21.62 15.26
C ALA A 288 40.70 20.62 16.42
N ALA A 289 41.82 20.17 17.00
CA ALA A 289 41.80 19.27 18.15
C ALA A 289 41.11 19.88 19.38
N ARG A 290 41.26 21.20 19.57
CA ARG A 290 40.64 21.94 20.69
C ARG A 290 39.14 22.09 20.48
N ILE A 291 38.70 22.39 19.26
CA ILE A 291 37.27 22.47 18.89
C ILE A 291 36.59 21.11 19.11
N LEU A 292 37.21 20.02 18.64
CA LEU A 292 36.68 18.68 18.84
C LEU A 292 36.59 18.32 20.33
N GLN A 293 37.60 18.70 21.12
CA GLN A 293 37.63 18.49 22.56
C GLN A 293 36.54 19.31 23.29
N ASP A 294 36.31 20.55 22.88
CA ASP A 294 35.26 21.41 23.43
C ASP A 294 33.86 20.89 23.09
N CYS A 295 33.62 20.46 21.84
CA CYS A 295 32.37 19.80 21.46
C CYS A 295 32.15 18.51 22.26
N ARG A 296 33.17 17.64 22.35
CA ARG A 296 33.08 16.43 23.19
C ARG A 296 32.77 16.76 24.62
N ARG A 297 33.37 17.80 25.20
CA ARG A 297 33.09 18.24 26.57
C ARG A 297 31.65 18.70 26.71
N GLN A 298 31.18 19.58 25.83
CA GLN A 298 29.84 20.15 25.86
C GLN A 298 28.74 19.11 25.69
N PHE A 299 28.91 18.16 24.76
CA PHE A 299 27.93 17.10 24.51
C PHE A 299 28.02 15.97 25.56
N ASN A 300 29.18 15.71 26.17
CA ASN A 300 29.31 14.76 27.28
C ASN A 300 28.83 15.31 28.63
N GLU A 301 28.86 16.62 28.83
CA GLU A 301 28.34 17.29 30.03
C GLU A 301 26.80 17.24 30.13
N ILE A 302 26.10 16.97 29.02
CA ILE A 302 24.65 16.79 28.98
C ILE A 302 24.31 15.30 29.25
N PRO A 303 23.84 14.93 30.45
CA PRO A 303 23.66 13.52 30.84
C PRO A 303 22.66 12.78 29.95
N ALA A 304 21.70 13.53 29.35
CA ALA A 304 20.70 13.00 28.44
C ALA A 304 21.26 12.59 27.06
N LEU A 305 22.42 13.12 26.64
CA LEU A 305 23.02 12.89 25.32
C LEU A 305 24.23 11.96 25.35
N ARG A 306 24.90 11.85 26.51
CA ARG A 306 26.11 11.04 26.76
C ARG A 306 26.01 9.57 26.34
N TYR A 307 24.82 8.97 26.36
CA TYR A 307 24.60 7.57 25.97
C TYR A 307 23.87 7.42 24.61
N LYS A 308 23.60 8.52 23.92
CA LYS A 308 22.76 8.59 22.71
C LYS A 308 23.50 9.04 21.45
N LEU A 309 24.58 9.78 21.61
CA LEU A 309 25.39 10.32 20.52
C LEU A 309 26.80 9.79 20.59
N ASP A 310 27.33 9.35 19.44
CA ASP A 310 28.75 9.05 19.28
C ASP A 310 29.40 10.16 18.45
N ILE A 311 30.51 10.72 18.95
CA ILE A 311 31.18 11.86 18.30
C ILE A 311 32.42 11.32 17.61
N GLN A 312 32.41 11.40 16.28
CA GLN A 312 33.55 10.97 15.46
C GLN A 312 34.86 11.60 15.98
N PRO A 313 35.97 10.85 15.99
CA PRO A 313 37.26 11.35 16.46
C PRO A 313 37.94 12.30 15.48
N GLU A 314 37.37 12.48 14.29
CA GLU A 314 37.93 13.31 13.23
C GLU A 314 37.05 14.55 12.99
N LEU A 315 37.69 15.72 12.89
CA LEU A 315 37.05 16.98 12.51
C LEU A 315 37.35 17.25 11.04
N HIS A 316 36.30 17.47 10.23
CA HIS A 316 36.47 17.80 8.82
C HIS A 316 36.32 19.31 8.60
N VAL A 317 37.33 19.93 7.99
CA VAL A 317 37.28 21.32 7.56
C VAL A 317 36.84 21.35 6.11
N LEU A 318 35.75 22.08 5.82
CA LEU A 318 35.13 22.08 4.50
C LEU A 318 35.09 23.49 3.93
N ASP A 319 35.42 23.64 2.66
CA ASP A 319 35.11 24.84 1.89
C ASP A 319 33.77 24.66 1.16
N VAL A 320 32.77 25.44 1.55
CA VAL A 320 31.41 25.38 0.99
C VAL A 320 31.38 25.88 -0.46
N ASN A 321 32.31 26.74 -0.82
CA ASN A 321 32.37 27.34 -2.14
C ASN A 321 32.95 26.39 -3.20
N SER A 322 33.51 25.25 -2.78
CA SER A 322 34.07 24.22 -3.66
C SER A 322 33.44 22.83 -3.39
N PRO A 323 32.20 22.56 -3.87
CA PRO A 323 31.49 21.30 -3.61
C PRO A 323 32.16 20.04 -4.21
N ASN A 324 33.15 20.23 -5.10
CA ASN A 324 33.96 19.18 -5.71
C ASN A 324 35.38 19.08 -5.13
N SER A 325 35.64 19.74 -3.99
CA SER A 325 36.90 19.70 -3.26
C SER A 325 37.26 18.28 -2.81
N LEU A 326 38.55 18.05 -2.55
CA LEU A 326 39.05 16.76 -2.07
C LEU A 326 38.45 16.43 -0.70
N GLU A 327 38.26 17.45 0.13
CA GLU A 327 37.66 17.41 1.47
C GLU A 327 36.19 16.97 1.42
N MET A 328 35.38 17.53 0.49
CA MET A 328 33.99 17.09 0.31
C MET A 328 33.90 15.67 -0.26
N LYS A 329 34.80 15.29 -1.17
CA LYS A 329 34.86 13.91 -1.68
C LYS A 329 35.22 12.92 -0.58
N PHE A 330 36.17 13.26 0.27
CA PHE A 330 36.55 12.47 1.44
C PHE A 330 35.40 12.33 2.44
N LEU A 331 34.72 13.43 2.79
CA LEU A 331 33.55 13.39 3.66
C LEU A 331 32.41 12.53 3.08
N ARG A 332 32.12 12.66 1.77
CA ARG A 332 31.12 11.81 1.10
C ARG A 332 31.48 10.33 1.19
N SER A 333 32.75 9.98 0.98
CA SER A 333 33.22 8.60 1.11
C SER A 333 33.05 8.07 2.54
N GLN A 334 33.36 8.89 3.55
CA GLN A 334 33.16 8.51 4.96
C GLN A 334 31.68 8.35 5.31
N LEU A 335 30.81 9.25 4.85
CA LEU A 335 29.36 9.13 5.03
C LEU A 335 28.79 7.87 4.36
N LEU A 336 29.27 7.50 3.17
CA LEU A 336 28.89 6.26 2.50
C LEU A 336 29.32 5.03 3.31
N LYS A 337 30.56 5.01 3.83
CA LYS A 337 31.03 3.93 4.71
C LYS A 337 30.19 3.80 5.98
N LEU A 338 29.85 4.91 6.62
CA LEU A 338 29.00 4.92 7.82
C LEU A 338 27.58 4.45 7.50
N ARG A 339 27.01 4.87 6.36
CA ARG A 339 25.73 4.35 5.88
C ARG A 339 25.80 2.84 5.70
N ASP A 340 26.82 2.34 5.03
CA ASP A 340 26.97 0.91 4.74
C ASP A 340 27.14 0.10 6.03
N GLN A 341 27.84 0.64 7.04
CA GLN A 341 27.93 0.02 8.37
C GLN A 341 26.58 -0.03 9.09
N VAL A 342 25.81 1.05 9.08
CA VAL A 342 24.47 1.08 9.70
C VAL A 342 23.52 0.12 8.98
N LEU A 343 23.57 0.07 7.64
CA LEU A 343 22.75 -0.86 6.86
C LEU A 343 23.12 -2.32 7.10
N LEU A 344 24.37 -2.63 7.45
CA LEU A 344 24.81 -3.98 7.79
C LEU A 344 24.25 -4.46 9.15
N GLU A 345 23.97 -3.54 10.07
CA GLU A 345 23.43 -3.83 11.40
C GLU A 345 21.89 -3.94 11.40
N LEU A 346 21.22 -3.39 10.39
CA LEU A 346 19.76 -3.39 10.29
C LEU A 346 19.24 -4.64 9.57
N PRO A 347 18.13 -5.23 10.02
CA PRO A 347 17.57 -6.42 9.39
C PRO A 347 17.03 -6.10 7.98
N THR A 348 17.32 -6.98 7.03
CA THR A 348 16.74 -6.99 5.67
C THR A 348 15.26 -7.37 5.70
N VAL A 349 14.51 -7.17 4.61
CA VAL A 349 13.07 -7.50 4.54
C VAL A 349 12.76 -8.92 5.02
N ALA A 350 13.51 -9.92 4.53
CA ALA A 350 13.34 -11.31 4.95
C ALA A 350 13.64 -11.52 6.45
N ALA A 351 14.62 -10.79 7.00
CA ALA A 351 14.93 -10.84 8.42
C ALA A 351 13.88 -10.09 9.28
N ILE A 352 13.24 -9.04 8.75
CA ILE A 352 12.17 -8.32 9.44
C ILE A 352 11.00 -9.26 9.69
N THR A 353 10.60 -10.08 8.71
CA THR A 353 9.54 -11.10 8.88
C THR A 353 9.86 -12.07 10.02
N GLU A 354 11.06 -12.63 10.06
CA GLU A 354 11.48 -13.56 11.11
C GLU A 354 11.53 -12.88 12.49
N VAL A 355 12.03 -11.65 12.55
CA VAL A 355 12.07 -10.87 13.80
C VAL A 355 10.67 -10.54 14.29
N ILE A 356 9.73 -10.18 13.40
CA ILE A 356 8.33 -9.92 13.76
C ILE A 356 7.68 -11.19 14.30
N SER A 357 7.84 -12.35 13.67
CA SER A 357 7.34 -13.64 14.21
C SER A 357 7.81 -13.88 15.66
N ASN A 358 9.11 -13.69 15.92
CA ASN A 358 9.66 -13.91 17.25
C ASN A 358 9.17 -12.86 18.28
N ARG A 359 8.96 -11.62 17.84
CA ARG A 359 8.50 -10.52 18.69
C ARG A 359 7.00 -10.54 18.96
N LEU A 360 6.18 -11.09 18.05
CA LEU A 360 4.74 -11.24 18.24
C LEU A 360 4.41 -12.02 19.53
N GLU A 361 5.18 -13.08 19.84
CA GLU A 361 5.02 -13.79 21.12
C GLU A 361 5.30 -12.90 22.34
N GLU A 362 6.31 -12.03 22.25
CA GLU A 362 6.66 -11.10 23.33
C GLU A 362 5.61 -10.00 23.47
N TRP A 363 5.14 -9.44 22.36
CA TRP A 363 4.09 -8.41 22.32
C TRP A 363 2.77 -8.94 22.88
N ASN A 364 2.40 -10.17 22.51
CA ASN A 364 1.21 -10.84 23.05
C ASN A 364 1.30 -11.11 24.56
N ARG A 365 2.51 -11.22 25.14
CA ARG A 365 2.69 -11.41 26.59
C ARG A 365 2.80 -10.10 27.38
N SER A 366 2.98 -8.96 26.71
CA SER A 366 3.42 -7.72 27.36
C SER A 366 2.39 -6.60 27.32
N GLN A 367 1.25 -6.73 28.01
CA GLN A 367 0.27 -5.63 28.27
C GLN A 367 -0.26 -4.85 27.05
N PHE A 368 0.16 -5.15 25.81
CA PHE A 368 -0.39 -4.53 24.62
C PHE A 368 -1.78 -5.10 24.38
N ALA A 369 -2.74 -4.21 24.14
CA ALA A 369 -4.04 -4.63 23.65
C ALA A 369 -3.80 -5.50 22.40
N PRO A 370 -4.51 -6.63 22.24
CA PRO A 370 -4.32 -7.57 21.14
C PRO A 370 -4.71 -6.96 19.78
N ILE A 371 -5.28 -5.76 19.80
CA ILE A 371 -5.68 -4.97 18.64
C ILE A 371 -4.93 -3.63 18.68
N MET A 372 -4.44 -3.19 17.53
CA MET A 372 -3.85 -1.87 17.35
C MET A 372 -4.16 -1.29 15.98
N TYR A 373 -4.04 0.02 15.82
CA TYR A 373 -4.20 0.67 14.52
C TYR A 373 -2.91 0.57 13.69
N TRP A 374 -3.05 0.57 12.37
CA TRP A 374 -1.94 0.48 11.42
C TRP A 374 -0.80 1.49 11.67
N PRO A 375 -1.07 2.78 11.93
CA PRO A 375 -0.01 3.74 12.25
C PRO A 375 0.77 3.41 13.53
N GLU A 376 0.09 2.82 14.53
CA GLU A 376 0.71 2.42 15.79
C GLU A 376 1.63 1.22 15.58
N PHE A 377 1.24 0.28 14.70
CA PHE A 377 2.06 -0.87 14.34
C PHE A 377 3.32 -0.45 13.56
N ILE A 378 3.18 0.47 12.59
CA ILE A 378 4.35 1.03 11.89
C ILE A 378 5.33 1.63 12.89
N HIS A 379 4.81 2.45 13.82
CA HIS A 379 5.62 3.06 14.85
C HIS A 379 6.30 2.02 15.76
N LEU A 380 5.60 0.96 16.14
CA LEU A 380 6.13 -0.15 16.94
C LEU A 380 7.30 -0.85 16.23
N VAL A 381 7.12 -1.23 14.97
CA VAL A 381 8.16 -1.90 14.17
C VAL A 381 9.36 -0.98 13.91
N GLN A 382 9.12 0.29 13.59
CA GLN A 382 10.20 1.26 13.39
C GLN A 382 11.00 1.52 14.68
N THR A 383 10.34 1.48 15.83
CA THR A 383 11.00 1.73 17.13
C THR A 383 11.79 0.51 17.61
N GLN A 384 11.27 -0.71 17.41
CA GLN A 384 11.83 -1.91 18.02
C GLN A 384 12.65 -2.80 17.08
N ILE A 385 12.48 -2.66 15.76
CA ILE A 385 13.07 -3.59 14.77
C ILE A 385 13.93 -2.84 13.76
N ASN A 386 13.33 -1.97 12.95
CA ASN A 386 14.07 -1.26 11.91
C ASN A 386 13.51 0.16 11.68
N PRO A 387 14.23 1.23 12.10
CA PRO A 387 13.77 2.61 11.95
C PRO A 387 13.71 3.11 10.51
N LEU A 388 14.30 2.37 9.56
CA LEU A 388 14.26 2.68 8.12
C LEU A 388 13.15 1.91 7.39
N CYS A 389 12.35 1.10 8.10
CA CYS A 389 11.29 0.32 7.48
C CYS A 389 10.21 1.24 6.90
N THR A 390 9.93 1.08 5.61
CA THR A 390 8.88 1.82 4.91
C THR A 390 7.54 1.11 5.06
N GLU A 391 6.44 1.84 4.87
CA GLU A 391 5.10 1.26 4.93
C GLU A 391 4.90 0.16 3.86
N ALA A 392 5.44 0.34 2.65
CA ALA A 392 5.34 -0.65 1.58
C ALA A 392 5.95 -2.00 2.00
N VAL A 393 7.14 -1.97 2.59
CA VAL A 393 7.80 -3.18 3.12
C VAL A 393 6.98 -3.81 4.25
N LEU A 394 6.41 -2.99 5.14
CA LEU A 394 5.56 -3.51 6.22
C LEU A 394 4.29 -4.18 5.69
N ARG A 395 3.65 -3.64 4.66
CA ARG A 395 2.47 -4.26 4.05
C ARG A 395 2.81 -5.64 3.47
N GLU A 396 3.95 -5.80 2.79
CA GLU A 396 4.40 -7.11 2.30
C GLU A 396 4.63 -8.11 3.45
N VAL A 397 5.31 -7.68 4.52
CA VAL A 397 5.61 -8.55 5.68
C VAL A 397 4.34 -8.95 6.41
N VAL A 398 3.42 -8.01 6.61
CA VAL A 398 2.13 -8.25 7.26
C VAL A 398 1.27 -9.18 6.42
N GLN A 399 1.24 -8.99 5.11
CA GLN A 399 0.51 -9.89 4.20
C GLN A 399 1.02 -11.33 4.33
N PHE A 400 2.34 -11.54 4.43
CA PHE A 400 2.91 -12.85 4.71
C PHE A 400 2.40 -13.45 6.04
N HIS A 401 2.43 -12.68 7.13
CA HIS A 401 1.94 -13.14 8.43
C HIS A 401 0.42 -13.37 8.47
N GLN A 402 -0.34 -12.66 7.64
CA GLN A 402 -1.77 -12.90 7.46
C GLN A 402 -2.04 -14.23 6.75
N TYR A 403 -1.19 -14.61 5.78
CA TYR A 403 -1.26 -15.94 5.15
C TYR A 403 -0.87 -17.08 6.10
N THR A 404 0.11 -16.87 6.99
CA THR A 404 0.50 -17.88 7.99
C THR A 404 -0.49 -17.94 9.17
N GLY A 405 -1.33 -16.91 9.34
CA GLY A 405 -2.30 -16.81 10.41
C GLY A 405 -1.72 -16.32 11.74
N ASP A 406 -0.54 -15.69 11.71
CA ASP A 406 0.11 -15.14 12.90
C ASP A 406 -0.56 -13.82 13.35
N LEU A 407 -1.13 -13.06 12.40
CA LEU A 407 -1.86 -11.82 12.63
C LEU A 407 -3.04 -11.70 11.64
N ILE A 408 -3.99 -10.82 11.93
CA ILE A 408 -5.11 -10.49 11.02
C ILE A 408 -5.13 -8.98 10.78
N VAL A 409 -5.28 -8.57 9.53
CA VAL A 409 -5.57 -7.17 9.19
C VAL A 409 -7.02 -7.05 8.74
N LEU A 410 -7.71 -6.06 9.29
CA LEU A 410 -9.03 -5.63 8.87
C LEU A 410 -8.90 -4.28 8.17
N GLU A 411 -9.16 -4.28 6.87
CA GLU A 411 -9.16 -3.07 6.06
C GLU A 411 -10.38 -2.21 6.40
N SER A 412 -10.16 -0.90 6.56
CA SER A 412 -11.21 0.06 6.85
C SER A 412 -11.39 1.04 5.69
N GLU A 413 -12.63 1.48 5.42
CA GLU A 413 -12.91 2.50 4.41
C GLU A 413 -12.39 3.90 4.81
N GLU A 414 -12.08 4.12 6.09
CA GLU A 414 -11.63 5.41 6.65
C GLU A 414 -10.10 5.50 6.88
N ASP A 415 -9.30 4.75 6.13
CA ASP A 415 -7.81 4.71 6.21
C ASP A 415 -7.22 4.33 7.59
N ASN A 416 -8.03 3.76 8.48
CA ASN A 416 -7.62 3.28 9.80
C ASN A 416 -7.69 1.74 9.86
N ASP A 417 -6.79 1.09 9.12
CA ASP A 417 -6.67 -0.38 9.14
C ASP A 417 -6.37 -0.86 10.58
N LEU A 418 -7.08 -1.92 10.99
CA LEU A 418 -6.90 -2.54 12.30
C LEU A 418 -6.04 -3.80 12.16
N ILE A 419 -5.05 -3.93 13.03
CA ILE A 419 -4.21 -5.12 13.12
C ILE A 419 -4.50 -5.86 14.42
N ILE A 420 -4.81 -7.13 14.29
CA ILE A 420 -5.00 -8.07 15.39
C ILE A 420 -3.71 -8.89 15.51
N LEU A 421 -2.93 -8.64 16.57
CA LEU A 421 -1.65 -9.30 16.83
C LEU A 421 -1.81 -10.74 17.34
N ASN A 422 -2.98 -11.06 17.89
CA ASN A 422 -3.31 -12.39 18.37
C ASN A 422 -4.68 -12.84 17.83
N PRO A 423 -4.73 -13.58 16.71
CA PRO A 423 -5.97 -14.09 16.15
C PRO A 423 -6.76 -15.00 17.12
N SER A 424 -6.09 -15.71 18.02
CA SER A 424 -6.76 -16.59 18.99
C SER A 424 -7.59 -15.83 20.03
N TRP A 425 -7.19 -14.59 20.33
CA TRP A 425 -7.93 -13.69 21.22
C TRP A 425 -9.34 -13.43 20.69
N VAL A 426 -9.50 -13.24 19.38
CA VAL A 426 -10.80 -12.99 18.75
C VAL A 426 -11.76 -14.14 19.02
N LEU A 427 -11.29 -15.37 18.88
CA LEU A 427 -12.13 -16.56 19.03
C LEU A 427 -12.44 -16.87 20.49
N VAL A 428 -11.45 -16.76 21.38
CA VAL A 428 -11.57 -17.20 22.77
C VAL A 428 -12.12 -16.10 23.66
N GLU A 429 -11.56 -14.90 23.60
CA GLU A 429 -11.87 -13.82 24.54
C GLU A 429 -12.94 -12.86 24.00
N ALA A 430 -12.91 -12.49 22.71
CA ALA A 430 -13.94 -11.61 22.17
C ALA A 430 -15.24 -12.38 21.88
N VAL A 431 -15.23 -13.26 20.89
CA VAL A 431 -16.40 -14.04 20.46
C VAL A 431 -16.79 -15.07 21.52
N GLY A 432 -15.81 -15.79 22.08
CA GLY A 432 -16.05 -16.84 23.07
C GLY A 432 -16.71 -16.32 24.36
N ASN A 433 -16.24 -15.20 24.92
CA ASN A 433 -16.90 -14.61 26.08
C ASN A 433 -18.27 -14.04 25.69
N LEU A 434 -18.39 -13.33 24.56
CA LEU A 434 -19.66 -12.74 24.12
C LEU A 434 -20.79 -13.77 24.00
N PHE A 435 -20.49 -14.97 23.50
CA PHE A 435 -21.44 -16.08 23.37
C PHE A 435 -21.41 -17.08 24.54
N SER A 436 -20.68 -16.80 25.61
CA SER A 436 -20.68 -17.63 26.81
C SER A 436 -22.03 -17.59 27.54
N GLN A 437 -22.40 -18.67 28.22
CA GLN A 437 -23.66 -18.76 28.96
C GLN A 437 -23.82 -17.67 30.03
N ASP A 438 -22.71 -17.21 30.63
CA ASP A 438 -22.73 -16.16 31.64
C ASP A 438 -22.98 -14.78 31.02
N SER A 439 -22.50 -14.53 29.80
CA SER A 439 -22.71 -13.26 29.10
C SER A 439 -24.12 -13.13 28.53
N ILE A 440 -24.72 -14.24 28.10
CA ILE A 440 -26.13 -14.30 27.68
C ILE A 440 -27.08 -13.87 28.82
N ARG A 441 -26.71 -14.10 30.09
CA ARG A 441 -27.50 -13.65 31.25
C ARG A 441 -27.45 -12.13 31.47
N HIS A 442 -26.38 -11.49 31.01
CA HIS A 442 -26.20 -10.04 31.07
C HIS A 442 -26.77 -9.35 29.83
N ALA A 443 -26.98 -10.07 28.73
CA ALA A 443 -27.64 -9.56 27.53
C ALA A 443 -29.06 -9.06 27.88
N ARG A 444 -29.42 -7.87 27.36
CA ARG A 444 -30.80 -7.40 27.43
C ARG A 444 -31.71 -8.38 26.69
N VAL A 445 -32.98 -8.46 27.05
CA VAL A 445 -33.98 -9.35 26.42
C VAL A 445 -34.08 -9.13 24.90
N THR A 446 -33.68 -7.96 24.42
CA THR A 446 -33.57 -7.59 23.00
C THR A 446 -32.35 -8.14 22.27
N GLY A 447 -31.38 -8.78 22.95
CA GLY A 447 -30.12 -9.22 22.34
C GLY A 447 -29.07 -8.11 22.16
N SER A 448 -29.29 -6.95 22.78
CA SER A 448 -28.43 -5.76 22.64
C SER A 448 -27.51 -5.55 23.85
N PHE A 449 -26.29 -5.06 23.59
CA PHE A 449 -25.28 -4.69 24.60
C PHE A 449 -24.98 -3.20 24.53
N THR A 450 -24.65 -2.56 25.66
CA THR A 450 -24.01 -1.23 25.65
C THR A 450 -22.49 -1.36 25.52
N SER A 451 -21.82 -0.23 25.28
CA SER A 451 -20.35 -0.16 25.35
C SER A 451 -19.83 -0.61 26.72
N ASP A 452 -20.53 -0.25 27.80
CA ASP A 452 -20.18 -0.61 29.17
C ASP A 452 -20.34 -2.12 29.43
N ASP A 453 -21.40 -2.73 28.89
CA ASP A 453 -21.61 -4.17 28.97
C ASP A 453 -20.46 -4.90 28.25
N LEU A 454 -20.05 -4.45 27.06
CA LEU A 454 -18.91 -5.02 26.34
C LEU A 454 -17.59 -4.84 27.08
N HIS A 455 -17.35 -3.67 27.69
CA HIS A 455 -16.13 -3.43 28.46
C HIS A 455 -16.01 -4.38 29.66
N PHE A 456 -17.13 -4.75 30.28
CA PHE A 456 -17.14 -5.73 31.37
C PHE A 456 -16.83 -7.15 30.88
N LEU A 457 -17.29 -7.51 29.68
CA LEU A 457 -17.11 -8.84 29.10
C LEU A 457 -15.73 -9.06 28.47
N ILE A 458 -15.17 -8.01 27.86
CA ILE A 458 -13.91 -8.04 27.14
C ILE A 458 -12.95 -7.08 27.85
N THR A 459 -12.24 -7.63 28.83
CA THR A 459 -11.30 -6.88 29.66
C THR A 459 -10.04 -6.50 28.86
N GLU A 460 -9.46 -5.33 29.16
CA GLU A 460 -8.12 -4.92 28.69
C GLU A 460 -7.99 -4.57 27.19
N SER A 461 -9.07 -4.17 26.52
CA SER A 461 -9.04 -3.72 25.11
C SER A 461 -9.82 -2.42 24.87
N ASP A 462 -9.43 -1.65 23.85
CA ASP A 462 -10.23 -0.50 23.39
C ASP A 462 -11.56 -0.99 22.82
N ILE A 463 -12.67 -0.62 23.47
CA ILE A 463 -14.03 -1.05 23.12
C ILE A 463 -14.35 -0.67 21.67
N ASN A 464 -13.91 0.49 21.20
CA ASN A 464 -14.20 0.94 19.83
C ASN A 464 -13.51 0.05 18.80
N ALA A 465 -12.27 -0.36 19.08
CA ALA A 465 -11.54 -1.32 18.26
C ALA A 465 -12.22 -2.70 18.29
N VAL A 466 -12.67 -3.17 19.47
CA VAL A 466 -13.41 -4.42 19.62
C VAL A 466 -14.73 -4.40 18.83
N VAL A 467 -15.51 -3.32 18.94
CA VAL A 467 -16.75 -3.13 18.19
C VAL A 467 -16.47 -3.14 16.69
N SER A 468 -15.40 -2.49 16.24
CA SER A 468 -14.99 -2.48 14.83
C SER A 468 -14.64 -3.89 14.34
N VAL A 469 -13.91 -4.67 15.13
CA VAL A 469 -13.61 -6.09 14.84
C VAL A 469 -14.90 -6.92 14.72
N LEU A 470 -15.80 -6.83 15.72
CA LEU A 470 -17.07 -7.58 15.71
C LEU A 470 -17.99 -7.16 14.57
N THR A 471 -17.97 -5.88 14.20
CA THR A 471 -18.74 -5.32 13.08
C THR A 471 -18.20 -5.79 11.72
N ALA A 472 -16.87 -5.88 11.58
CA ALA A 472 -16.19 -6.42 10.40
C ALA A 472 -16.42 -7.93 10.23
N LEU A 473 -16.49 -8.68 11.34
CA LEU A 473 -16.86 -10.09 11.36
C LEU A 473 -18.37 -10.33 11.18
N GLU A 474 -19.18 -9.27 11.06
CA GLU A 474 -20.64 -9.31 10.95
C GLU A 474 -21.31 -10.03 12.13
N CYS A 475 -20.70 -9.97 13.31
CA CYS A 475 -21.26 -10.50 14.55
C CYS A 475 -22.26 -9.54 15.21
N CYS A 476 -22.10 -8.23 14.99
CA CYS A 476 -22.97 -7.20 15.55
C CYS A 476 -23.17 -6.01 14.59
N THR A 477 -24.14 -5.16 14.94
CA THR A 477 -24.37 -3.86 14.30
C THR A 477 -24.53 -2.76 15.35
N VAL A 478 -23.87 -1.62 15.12
CA VAL A 478 -24.02 -0.43 15.96
C VAL A 478 -25.33 0.27 15.60
N CYS A 479 -26.22 0.42 16.56
CA CYS A 479 -27.46 1.16 16.45
C CYS A 479 -27.28 2.52 17.14
N PRO A 480 -27.37 3.65 16.41
CA PRO A 480 -27.38 4.97 17.03
C PRO A 480 -28.60 5.07 17.95
N ALA A 481 -28.43 5.72 19.10
CA ALA A 481 -29.57 6.08 19.94
C ALA A 481 -30.50 6.95 19.11
N SER A 482 -31.77 6.54 18.98
CA SER A 482 -32.71 7.15 18.04
C SER A 482 -32.93 8.63 18.33
N GLU A 483 -32.46 9.52 17.45
CA GLU A 483 -33.02 10.87 17.31
C GLU A 483 -34.42 10.77 16.70
N THR A 484 -35.42 10.36 17.49
CA THR A 484 -36.84 10.72 17.34
C THR A 484 -37.59 10.14 18.52
N ALA A 485 -37.48 10.83 19.66
CA ALA A 485 -38.51 10.80 20.69
C ALA A 485 -39.73 11.63 20.25
N ASP A 486 -40.25 11.38 19.03
CA ASP A 486 -41.55 11.91 18.64
C ASP A 486 -42.59 10.80 18.73
N ASP A 487 -43.58 11.12 19.55
CA ASP A 487 -44.52 10.31 20.31
C ASP A 487 -45.62 9.62 19.47
N ASP A 488 -45.33 9.12 18.27
CA ASP A 488 -46.37 8.64 17.33
C ASP A 488 -46.22 7.16 16.89
N SER A 489 -46.12 6.23 17.85
CA SER A 489 -46.79 4.93 17.72
C SER A 489 -46.98 4.21 19.09
N PRO A 490 -48.13 4.37 19.76
CA PRO A 490 -48.42 3.74 21.05
C PRO A 490 -48.34 2.20 21.01
N ARG A 491 -48.43 1.59 19.82
CA ARG A 491 -48.46 0.14 19.64
C ARG A 491 -47.09 -0.53 19.81
N GLN A 492 -45.99 0.07 19.34
CA GLN A 492 -44.66 -0.54 19.48
C GLN A 492 -44.16 -0.50 20.93
N SER A 493 -44.39 0.61 21.64
CA SER A 493 -44.10 0.73 23.07
C SER A 493 -44.93 -0.27 23.88
N GLU A 494 -46.23 -0.41 23.62
CA GLU A 494 -47.06 -1.36 24.37
C GLU A 494 -46.80 -2.83 24.00
N GLN A 495 -46.50 -3.16 22.73
CA GLN A 495 -46.23 -4.55 22.34
C GLN A 495 -44.83 -5.00 22.79
N ARG A 496 -43.81 -4.11 22.71
CA ARG A 496 -42.52 -4.33 23.40
C ARG A 496 -42.72 -4.49 24.90
N LYS A 497 -43.47 -3.60 25.55
CA LYS A 497 -43.76 -3.68 27.00
C LYS A 497 -44.57 -4.92 27.39
N ARG A 498 -45.53 -5.38 26.57
CA ARG A 498 -46.36 -6.57 26.84
C ARG A 498 -45.56 -7.88 26.66
N SER A 499 -44.71 -7.97 25.64
CA SER A 499 -43.78 -9.10 25.49
C SER A 499 -42.76 -9.14 26.64
N ILE A 500 -42.29 -7.97 27.09
CA ILE A 500 -41.44 -7.82 28.29
C ILE A 500 -42.20 -8.25 29.56
N GLN A 501 -43.46 -7.83 29.74
CA GLN A 501 -44.24 -8.09 30.95
C GLN A 501 -44.65 -9.57 31.09
N CYS A 502 -45.04 -10.25 30.01
CA CYS A 502 -45.36 -11.68 30.06
C CYS A 502 -44.14 -12.59 30.31
N PHE A 503 -42.93 -12.14 29.96
CA PHE A 503 -41.70 -12.92 30.19
C PHE A 503 -41.17 -12.75 31.63
N TYR A 504 -41.25 -11.53 32.18
CA TYR A 504 -40.81 -11.25 33.57
C TYR A 504 -41.82 -11.67 34.65
N GLU A 505 -43.14 -11.70 34.38
CA GLU A 505 -44.13 -12.20 35.34
C GLU A 505 -43.92 -13.70 35.67
N ASN A 506 -43.23 -14.45 34.80
CA ASN A 506 -42.91 -15.87 35.01
C ASN A 506 -41.52 -16.11 35.62
N ALA A 507 -40.65 -15.10 35.72
CA ALA A 507 -39.22 -15.30 35.99
C ALA A 507 -38.68 -14.71 37.29
N VAL A 508 -39.42 -13.93 38.09
CA VAL A 508 -39.26 -13.74 39.55
C VAL A 508 -40.05 -12.51 40.02
N ALA A 509 -40.85 -12.72 41.07
CA ALA A 509 -41.36 -11.65 41.91
C ALA A 509 -40.19 -10.95 42.64
N GLY A 510 -39.91 -9.70 42.28
CA GLY A 510 -39.06 -8.82 43.06
C GLY A 510 -37.80 -8.36 42.34
N THR A 511 -37.91 -7.32 41.52
CA THR A 511 -37.12 -6.07 41.56
C THR A 511 -37.38 -5.34 40.25
N ALA A 512 -38.16 -4.26 40.31
CA ALA A 512 -38.31 -3.34 39.19
C ALA A 512 -36.98 -2.58 39.05
N ILE A 513 -36.25 -2.84 37.96
CA ILE A 513 -35.08 -2.05 37.60
C ILE A 513 -35.59 -0.92 36.70
N GLU A 514 -35.70 0.29 37.27
CA GLU A 514 -35.89 1.51 36.51
C GLU A 514 -34.66 1.74 35.62
N THR A 515 -34.83 1.65 34.31
CA THR A 515 -33.77 1.94 33.35
C THR A 515 -33.73 3.45 33.13
N ALA A 516 -32.72 4.11 33.69
CA ALA A 516 -32.45 5.52 33.51
C ALA A 516 -32.12 5.82 32.04
N HIS A 517 -32.74 6.88 31.52
CA HIS A 517 -32.42 7.49 30.24
C HIS A 517 -31.00 8.03 30.24
N ASN A 518 -30.11 7.36 29.50
CA ASN A 518 -29.00 7.99 28.79
C ASN A 518 -28.83 7.24 27.48
N GLU A 519 -28.92 7.99 26.39
CA GLU A 519 -28.90 7.53 25.00
C GLU A 519 -27.49 7.13 24.57
N GLU A 520 -27.00 6.00 25.07
CA GLU A 520 -25.77 5.37 24.59
C GLU A 520 -26.03 4.48 23.38
N ALA A 521 -25.07 4.44 22.44
CA ALA A 521 -25.13 3.57 21.26
C ALA A 521 -25.29 2.10 21.69
N GLN A 522 -26.26 1.42 21.10
CA GLN A 522 -26.58 0.02 21.43
C GLN A 522 -26.02 -0.89 20.35
N LEU A 523 -25.44 -2.00 20.76
CA LEU A 523 -24.87 -3.01 19.87
C LEU A 523 -25.86 -4.16 19.77
N GLU A 524 -26.46 -4.34 18.61
CA GLU A 524 -27.38 -5.45 18.36
C GLU A 524 -26.60 -6.69 17.93
N ILE A 525 -26.88 -7.83 18.57
CA ILE A 525 -26.29 -9.13 18.23
C ILE A 525 -27.43 -10.05 17.82
N PRO A 526 -27.66 -10.27 16.52
CA PRO A 526 -28.87 -10.97 16.04
C PRO A 526 -29.04 -12.37 16.62
N ARG A 527 -27.92 -13.06 16.93
CA ARG A 527 -27.96 -14.41 17.52
C ARG A 527 -28.50 -14.45 18.95
N LEU A 528 -28.61 -13.30 19.62
CA LEU A 528 -29.14 -13.15 20.97
C LEU A 528 -30.52 -12.47 20.99
N ASN A 529 -31.15 -12.26 19.84
CA ASN A 529 -32.48 -11.66 19.74
C ASN A 529 -33.57 -12.68 20.15
N LEU A 530 -33.86 -12.78 21.45
CA LEU A 530 -34.82 -13.74 22.02
C LEU A 530 -36.29 -13.29 21.95
N VAL A 531 -36.62 -12.34 21.08
CA VAL A 531 -37.98 -11.85 20.88
C VAL A 531 -38.85 -12.95 20.26
N GLN A 532 -40.09 -13.12 20.74
CA GLN A 532 -41.03 -14.11 20.19
C GLN A 532 -41.33 -13.83 18.72
N ASP A 533 -41.46 -14.89 17.92
CA ASP A 533 -41.97 -14.84 16.55
C ASP A 533 -43.27 -14.03 16.51
N LEU A 534 -43.27 -12.96 15.72
CA LEU A 534 -44.49 -12.27 15.34
C LEU A 534 -45.23 -13.17 14.36
N ASP A 535 -46.31 -13.81 14.82
CA ASP A 535 -47.27 -14.64 14.05
C ASP A 535 -46.66 -15.20 12.76
N SER A 536 -45.95 -16.31 12.92
CA SER A 536 -45.26 -17.03 11.86
C SER A 536 -46.17 -17.24 10.64
N ALA A 537 -45.80 -16.61 9.54
CA ALA A 537 -45.55 -17.23 8.24
C ALA A 537 -46.65 -18.08 7.55
N ASP A 538 -47.87 -18.18 8.08
CA ASP A 538 -49.01 -18.68 7.34
C ASP A 538 -49.76 -17.48 6.76
N TRP A 539 -49.69 -17.36 5.43
CA TRP A 539 -50.52 -16.39 4.70
C TRP A 539 -51.99 -16.68 5.06
N GLY A 540 -52.56 -15.91 5.99
CA GLY A 540 -54.00 -15.94 6.27
C GLY A 540 -54.81 -15.55 5.03
N GLU A 541 -56.14 -15.46 5.14
CA GLU A 541 -56.98 -15.05 4.00
C GLU A 541 -56.51 -13.69 3.43
N CYS A 542 -56.20 -13.66 2.13
CA CYS A 542 -55.77 -12.46 1.44
C CYS A 542 -56.98 -11.57 1.17
N GLY A 543 -57.04 -10.39 1.79
CA GLY A 543 -58.03 -9.37 1.44
C GLY A 543 -57.87 -8.91 -0.02
N ASP A 544 -58.94 -8.42 -0.63
CA ASP A 544 -59.00 -8.08 -2.07
C ASP A 544 -57.89 -7.10 -2.54
N ASP A 545 -57.43 -6.23 -1.64
CA ASP A 545 -56.46 -5.16 -1.92
C ASP A 545 -54.99 -5.52 -1.59
N ALA A 546 -54.73 -6.67 -0.98
CA ALA A 546 -53.38 -7.15 -0.68
C ALA A 546 -52.77 -7.91 -1.87
N ARG A 547 -51.46 -7.74 -2.06
CA ARG A 547 -50.63 -8.46 -3.03
C ARG A 547 -49.45 -9.08 -2.31
N ARG A 548 -49.15 -10.32 -2.68
CA ARG A 548 -48.26 -11.21 -1.94
C ARG A 548 -47.35 -11.93 -2.92
N THR A 549 -46.06 -11.96 -2.63
CA THR A 549 -45.07 -12.72 -3.40
C THR A 549 -43.96 -13.19 -2.46
N GLY A 550 -43.14 -14.13 -2.91
CA GLY A 550 -42.02 -14.61 -2.12
C GLY A 550 -41.01 -15.39 -2.95
N VAL A 551 -39.80 -15.47 -2.42
CA VAL A 551 -38.68 -16.23 -2.95
C VAL A 551 -38.11 -17.05 -1.81
N GLN A 552 -37.72 -18.28 -2.10
CA GLN A 552 -37.09 -19.16 -1.14
C GLN A 552 -35.73 -19.57 -1.67
N PHE A 553 -34.72 -19.45 -0.83
CA PHE A 553 -33.37 -19.94 -1.07
C PHE A 553 -33.22 -21.27 -0.33
N ARG A 554 -32.99 -22.36 -1.07
CA ARG A 554 -32.75 -23.68 -0.48
C ARG A 554 -31.32 -24.14 -0.74
N SER A 555 -30.70 -24.75 0.27
CA SER A 555 -29.43 -25.44 0.09
C SER A 555 -29.37 -26.65 1.02
N PRO A 556 -29.65 -27.86 0.50
CA PRO A 556 -29.69 -29.07 1.32
C PRO A 556 -28.33 -29.41 1.95
N GLY A 557 -28.31 -29.62 3.25
CA GLY A 557 -27.10 -29.88 4.04
C GLY A 557 -26.28 -28.63 4.36
N ALA A 558 -26.77 -27.45 3.98
CA ALA A 558 -26.15 -26.18 4.34
C ALA A 558 -26.67 -25.73 5.70
N GLN A 559 -25.75 -25.39 6.61
CA GLN A 559 -26.10 -24.83 7.90
C GLN A 559 -26.50 -23.34 7.78
N LEU A 560 -27.52 -23.03 6.96
CA LEU A 560 -27.99 -21.66 6.68
C LEU A 560 -28.34 -20.91 7.97
N LEU A 561 -28.78 -21.63 8.99
CA LEU A 561 -29.04 -21.11 10.33
C LEU A 561 -27.84 -20.39 10.97
N HIS A 562 -26.61 -20.81 10.66
CA HIS A 562 -25.39 -20.18 11.17
C HIS A 562 -24.97 -18.94 10.36
N VAL A 563 -25.41 -18.86 9.10
CA VAL A 563 -25.16 -17.72 8.21
C VAL A 563 -26.20 -16.63 8.42
N PHE A 564 -27.43 -17.01 8.81
CA PHE A 564 -28.56 -16.10 8.96
C PHE A 564 -28.31 -14.86 9.83
N PRO A 565 -27.63 -14.94 11.00
CA PRO A 565 -27.32 -13.76 11.80
C PRO A 565 -26.49 -12.71 11.04
N ARG A 566 -25.56 -13.15 10.18
CA ARG A 566 -24.75 -12.25 9.35
C ARG A 566 -25.60 -11.55 8.29
N ILE A 567 -26.60 -12.26 7.73
CA ILE A 567 -27.59 -11.68 6.81
C ILE A 567 -28.42 -10.61 7.54
N GLN A 568 -28.81 -10.85 8.79
CA GLN A 568 -29.52 -9.88 9.62
C GLN A 568 -28.67 -8.61 9.89
N CYS A 569 -27.37 -8.76 10.17
CA CYS A 569 -26.44 -7.64 10.30
C CYS A 569 -26.36 -6.81 9.01
N ARG A 570 -26.25 -7.48 7.85
CA ARG A 570 -26.20 -6.81 6.54
C ARG A 570 -27.51 -6.09 6.22
N LEU A 571 -28.64 -6.73 6.51
CA LEU A 571 -29.97 -6.15 6.33
C LEU A 571 -30.10 -4.85 7.11
N ARG A 572 -29.71 -4.86 8.40
CA ARG A 572 -29.70 -3.68 9.27
C ARG A 572 -28.88 -2.52 8.68
N LYS A 573 -27.68 -2.79 8.15
CA LYS A 573 -26.81 -1.80 7.48
C LYS A 573 -27.35 -1.30 6.12
N ALA A 574 -28.31 -2.00 5.53
CA ALA A 574 -28.85 -1.67 4.22
C ALA A 574 -30.22 -0.98 4.28
N VAL A 575 -30.96 -1.08 5.40
CA VAL A 575 -32.34 -0.56 5.51
C VAL A 575 -32.43 0.91 5.13
N THR A 576 -31.51 1.75 5.63
CA THR A 576 -31.51 3.19 5.35
C THR A 576 -31.29 3.45 3.86
N ARG A 577 -30.35 2.75 3.24
CA ARG A 577 -30.09 2.83 1.79
C ARG A 577 -31.29 2.38 0.96
N ILE A 578 -31.90 1.24 1.31
CA ILE A 578 -33.10 0.72 0.63
C ILE A 578 -34.26 1.73 0.76
N ALA A 579 -34.39 2.40 1.91
CA ALA A 579 -35.41 3.43 2.12
C ALA A 579 -35.15 4.67 1.25
N GLU A 580 -33.89 5.14 1.21
CA GLU A 580 -33.48 6.33 0.47
C GLU A 580 -33.59 6.13 -1.06
N ASP A 581 -33.12 4.99 -1.58
CA ASP A 581 -33.09 4.69 -3.01
C ASP A 581 -34.51 4.65 -3.61
N GLU A 582 -35.49 4.14 -2.84
CA GLU A 582 -36.89 4.01 -3.27
C GLU A 582 -37.81 5.12 -2.73
N ALA A 583 -37.25 6.15 -2.09
CA ALA A 583 -37.97 7.27 -1.48
C ALA A 583 -39.13 6.83 -0.54
N LEU A 584 -38.84 5.85 0.32
CA LEU A 584 -39.78 5.25 1.27
C LEU A 584 -39.76 5.99 2.61
N GLU A 585 -40.95 6.25 3.18
CA GLU A 585 -41.10 6.91 4.47
C GLU A 585 -41.41 5.90 5.59
N ALA A 586 -41.19 6.28 6.85
CA ALA A 586 -41.53 5.48 8.03
C ALA A 586 -41.01 4.03 7.99
N SER A 587 -39.69 3.87 7.78
CA SER A 587 -39.03 2.57 7.79
C SER A 587 -38.92 2.01 9.21
N GLU A 588 -39.40 0.79 9.42
CA GLU A 588 -39.29 0.06 10.68
C GLU A 588 -38.68 -1.33 10.42
N LEU A 589 -37.59 -1.67 11.11
CA LEU A 589 -36.99 -3.00 11.08
C LEU A 589 -37.06 -3.66 12.47
N VAL A 590 -37.78 -4.77 12.54
CA VAL A 590 -37.87 -5.65 13.71
C VAL A 590 -37.15 -6.96 13.41
N GLN A 591 -36.29 -7.42 14.32
CA GLN A 591 -35.53 -8.67 14.17
C GLN A 591 -35.69 -9.56 15.39
N TRP A 592 -35.69 -10.87 15.16
CA TRP A 592 -35.71 -11.93 16.16
C TRP A 592 -34.78 -13.06 15.71
N LEU A 593 -34.58 -14.09 16.54
CA LEU A 593 -33.53 -15.10 16.34
C LEU A 593 -33.51 -15.75 14.94
N HIS A 594 -34.69 -15.99 14.35
CA HIS A 594 -34.85 -16.67 13.07
C HIS A 594 -35.63 -15.86 12.04
N GLY A 595 -35.79 -14.55 12.26
CA GLY A 595 -36.46 -13.72 11.28
C GLY A 595 -36.30 -12.22 11.43
N SER A 596 -36.73 -11.52 10.39
CA SER A 596 -36.75 -10.06 10.30
C SER A 596 -38.02 -9.60 9.59
N LYS A 597 -38.59 -8.48 10.05
CA LYS A 597 -39.69 -7.78 9.40
C LYS A 597 -39.28 -6.34 9.12
N LEU A 598 -39.28 -5.99 7.84
CA LEU A 598 -39.12 -4.62 7.34
C LEU A 598 -40.48 -4.08 6.96
N SER A 599 -40.83 -2.91 7.48
CA SER A 599 -42.08 -2.22 7.18
C SER A 599 -41.77 -0.82 6.65
N PHE A 600 -42.39 -0.43 5.55
CA PHE A 600 -42.26 0.91 4.95
C PHE A 600 -43.63 1.52 4.69
N ASN A 601 -43.66 2.85 4.53
CA ASN A 601 -44.85 3.65 4.25
C ASN A 601 -45.99 3.35 5.23
N HIS A 602 -45.70 3.38 6.54
CA HIS A 602 -46.63 3.06 7.62
C HIS A 602 -47.23 1.63 7.54
N GLY A 603 -46.44 0.67 7.06
CA GLY A 603 -46.83 -0.75 6.99
C GLY A 603 -47.61 -1.14 5.73
N LEU A 604 -47.65 -0.27 4.70
CA LEU A 604 -48.22 -0.59 3.38
C LEU A 604 -47.34 -1.53 2.56
N ILE A 605 -46.06 -1.62 2.91
CA ILE A 605 -45.07 -2.53 2.33
C ILE A 605 -44.42 -3.27 3.49
N ASN A 606 -44.54 -4.59 3.53
CA ASN A 606 -43.93 -5.43 4.55
C ASN A 606 -43.10 -6.52 3.88
N VAL A 607 -41.80 -6.55 4.17
CA VAL A 607 -40.89 -7.62 3.74
C VAL A 607 -40.52 -8.46 4.96
N TYR A 608 -40.77 -9.76 4.88
CA TYR A 608 -40.45 -10.73 5.90
C TYR A 608 -39.28 -11.58 5.40
N LEU A 609 -38.28 -11.75 6.25
CA LEU A 609 -37.14 -12.63 6.03
C LEU A 609 -37.16 -13.67 7.16
N THR A 610 -37.34 -14.95 6.84
CA THR A 610 -37.41 -16.03 7.84
C THR A 610 -36.46 -17.15 7.48
N CYS A 611 -35.80 -17.74 8.47
CA CYS A 611 -34.98 -18.93 8.31
C CYS A 611 -35.71 -20.11 8.92
N ASP A 612 -36.06 -21.11 8.10
CA ASP A 612 -36.67 -22.34 8.58
C ASP A 612 -35.58 -23.37 8.92
N GLU A 613 -35.61 -23.88 10.15
CA GLU A 613 -34.69 -24.93 10.62
C GLU A 613 -35.00 -26.29 10.00
N VAL A 614 -36.26 -26.56 9.66
CA VAL A 614 -36.70 -27.87 9.17
C VAL A 614 -36.43 -28.00 7.68
N ASP A 615 -36.76 -26.95 6.93
CA ASP A 615 -36.63 -26.93 5.47
C ASP A 615 -35.24 -26.49 4.98
N GLU A 616 -34.33 -26.15 5.90
CA GLU A 616 -33.00 -25.58 5.63
C GLU A 616 -33.05 -24.49 4.54
N ALA A 617 -33.96 -23.53 4.76
CA ALA A 617 -34.31 -22.55 3.75
C ALA A 617 -34.43 -21.14 4.33
N ILE A 618 -34.02 -20.16 3.54
CA ILE A 618 -34.25 -18.75 3.83
C ILE A 618 -35.39 -18.29 2.92
N GLU A 619 -36.49 -17.85 3.52
CA GLU A 619 -37.65 -17.33 2.82
C GLU A 619 -37.69 -15.80 2.90
N VAL A 620 -37.85 -15.16 1.75
CA VAL A 620 -38.15 -13.73 1.65
C VAL A 620 -39.58 -13.60 1.14
N LYS A 621 -40.47 -13.00 1.92
CA LYS A 621 -41.89 -12.79 1.58
C LYS A 621 -42.20 -11.30 1.54
N LEU A 622 -42.95 -10.86 0.55
CA LEU A 622 -43.44 -9.49 0.42
C LEU A 622 -44.97 -9.47 0.52
N GLU A 623 -45.49 -8.61 1.40
CA GLU A 623 -46.89 -8.23 1.45
C GLU A 623 -47.02 -6.73 1.19
N THR A 624 -47.87 -6.34 0.23
CA THR A 624 -48.05 -4.94 -0.12
C THR A 624 -49.48 -4.62 -0.53
N HIS A 625 -49.87 -3.36 -0.35
CA HIS A 625 -51.11 -2.82 -0.89
C HIS A 625 -51.03 -2.62 -2.42
N ARG A 626 -52.15 -2.80 -3.13
CA ARG A 626 -52.23 -2.66 -4.60
C ARG A 626 -51.70 -1.33 -5.16
N SER A 627 -51.77 -0.25 -4.39
CA SER A 627 -51.27 1.07 -4.81
C SER A 627 -49.74 1.19 -4.80
N GLN A 628 -49.04 0.31 -4.08
CA GLN A 628 -47.59 0.39 -3.84
C GLN A 628 -46.83 -0.76 -4.51
N THR A 629 -47.44 -1.48 -5.46
CA THR A 629 -46.87 -2.72 -6.00
C THR A 629 -45.51 -2.53 -6.69
N LEU A 630 -45.28 -1.41 -7.37
CA LEU A 630 -44.02 -1.16 -8.08
C LEU A 630 -42.86 -0.90 -7.10
N THR A 631 -43.05 0.04 -6.17
CA THR A 631 -42.07 0.38 -5.11
C THR A 631 -41.81 -0.81 -4.19
N ALA A 632 -42.86 -1.57 -3.85
CA ALA A 632 -42.73 -2.80 -3.08
C ALA A 632 -41.94 -3.89 -3.81
N PHE A 633 -42.07 -3.98 -5.14
CA PHE A 633 -41.30 -4.95 -5.93
C PHE A 633 -39.81 -4.61 -5.96
N ASN A 634 -39.45 -3.33 -6.09
CA ASN A 634 -38.05 -2.89 -6.05
C ASN A 634 -37.43 -3.17 -4.68
N CYS A 635 -38.09 -2.76 -3.59
CA CYS A 635 -37.63 -3.05 -2.23
C CYS A 635 -37.45 -4.56 -1.98
N PHE A 636 -38.38 -5.37 -2.49
CA PHE A 636 -38.27 -6.83 -2.43
C PHE A 636 -37.09 -7.36 -3.26
N HIS A 637 -36.88 -6.82 -4.46
CA HIS A 637 -35.73 -7.15 -5.29
C HIS A 637 -34.40 -6.85 -4.59
N ASP A 638 -34.27 -5.67 -3.98
CA ASP A 638 -33.04 -5.26 -3.27
C ASP A 638 -32.80 -6.12 -2.04
N THR A 639 -33.86 -6.47 -1.31
CA THR A 639 -33.77 -7.40 -0.17
C THR A 639 -33.32 -8.80 -0.62
N VAL A 640 -33.89 -9.31 -1.72
CA VAL A 640 -33.49 -10.61 -2.30
C VAL A 640 -32.04 -10.56 -2.80
N ALA A 641 -31.62 -9.45 -3.44
CA ALA A 641 -30.25 -9.25 -3.90
C ALA A 641 -29.26 -9.19 -2.74
N LEU A 642 -29.63 -8.55 -1.62
CA LEU A 642 -28.83 -8.52 -0.40
C LEU A 642 -28.64 -9.92 0.19
N VAL A 643 -29.72 -10.70 0.31
CA VAL A 643 -29.64 -12.09 0.81
C VAL A 643 -28.76 -12.93 -0.09
N ARG A 644 -28.94 -12.84 -1.42
CA ARG A 644 -28.12 -13.59 -2.37
C ARG A 644 -26.65 -13.17 -2.32
N GLY A 645 -26.37 -11.87 -2.33
CA GLY A 645 -25.00 -11.36 -2.22
C GLY A 645 -24.33 -11.74 -0.90
N ALA A 646 -25.09 -11.83 0.20
CA ALA A 646 -24.58 -12.35 1.47
C ALA A 646 -24.23 -13.84 1.41
N LEU A 647 -25.09 -14.67 0.80
CA LEU A 647 -24.80 -16.09 0.62
C LEU A 647 -23.58 -16.31 -0.27
N ASP A 648 -23.49 -15.59 -1.39
CA ASP A 648 -22.38 -15.70 -2.34
C ASP A 648 -21.04 -15.25 -1.73
N GLN A 649 -21.04 -14.27 -0.81
CA GLN A 649 -19.81 -13.81 -0.16
C GLN A 649 -19.41 -14.66 1.05
N ILE A 650 -20.38 -15.10 1.86
CA ILE A 650 -20.10 -15.86 3.08
C ILE A 650 -19.79 -17.32 2.75
N VAL A 651 -20.50 -17.90 1.78
CA VAL A 651 -20.33 -19.29 1.37
C VAL A 651 -20.29 -19.38 -0.17
N PRO A 652 -19.21 -18.92 -0.82
CA PRO A 652 -19.13 -18.79 -2.29
C PRO A 652 -19.27 -20.08 -3.09
N GLN A 653 -19.12 -21.24 -2.44
CA GLN A 653 -19.26 -22.56 -3.07
C GLN A 653 -20.61 -23.23 -2.76
N LEU A 654 -21.54 -22.53 -2.10
CA LEU A 654 -22.81 -23.10 -1.70
C LEU A 654 -23.76 -23.18 -2.90
N PRO A 655 -24.27 -24.37 -3.27
CA PRO A 655 -25.31 -24.48 -4.29
C PRO A 655 -26.63 -24.01 -3.67
N VAL A 656 -27.00 -22.75 -3.95
CA VAL A 656 -28.29 -22.18 -3.56
C VAL A 656 -29.23 -22.21 -4.76
N SER A 657 -30.33 -22.96 -4.62
CA SER A 657 -31.41 -23.04 -5.63
C SER A 657 -32.47 -21.99 -5.41
#